data_AF-A0A1B1YZW1-F1
#
_entry.id   AF-A0A1B1YZW1-F1
#
_cell.length_a   1.000
_cell.length_b   1.000
_cell.length_c   1.000
_cell.angle_alpha   90.00
_cell.angle_beta   90.00
_cell.angle_gamma   90.00
#
_symmetry.space_group_name_H-M   'P 1'
#
loop_
_entity.id
_entity.type
_entity.pdbx_description
1 polymer ?
#
loop_
_entity_poly.entity_id
_entity_poly.type
_entity_poly.pdbx_seq_one_letter_code
_entity_poly.pdbx_strand_id
1 'polypeptide(L)'
;MGFEKWLKEFNLEKMNRRNFLKTTGKSAAATAIGLSIPAINQTEEIEAVPVFTGNPFTLGVASGDPLPDSVVLWTRLAPNPLAEDGKGGMKNRYVSVQWELSYDESFNNIVLSGKEIAAPELGHSVHAEVYGLKPGKEYYYRFKAGNEISPVGRTKTAPQRDADIKSLTFGIASCQAWTGGRFAAYHNMVEEDLDFVFHLGDYIYEKGDTETLTDYRLLHAQYKTSQDLQAAHANFPFIVTFDDHEVDNDWSDDISDPNYPEGERERFLAVRAAAFQAYYEHMPLRRRSKPNGPDMLLYRKFTFGSLIEFSILDTRQYRDNQVGSGFPGGPLDPEASNTNRTLVGSEQAEWLLKNLRDSRSRWNVIAQQTMMAQYDYDPGEGISVNHDQWDGYSADRDRLFSFIKKYEPSNPVVLSGDWHSSWVNDLKEDFNDSSSKTLATEFVGTSISSGCGWKNQIEAALSVNQHVKFFDGDYRGYVKCHVTHKSWESDYRVVSSPSNPDAVAVTLASFTVKNGKAGAVRIGGVDITRIAADTMMAGQPSPVKVTLSNGTAKQVEVSVNIPVPTGWKSENVTKVLEPSDEAVFDVLVTPPAEMPAAERLRVEVDAGETAVYGPPRDIQVVSALSGENVQLALDGGSSTTPIFPTYKRLVPEDTWEVSNGYGWVGTAPFARDRGNADALQRDLIASREELTIFRVNVPAGIHKVYFLTGDSVYGSANTIIRSDNKLLAEAGYALDPGQFKWLSFELDGGSTGKEIDLEISSELGDGAWRLVAFVMKGLK
;
A
#
# COMPACT_ATOMS: atom_id res chain seq x y z
N MET A 1 37.36 -17.16 13.72
CA MET A 1 38.44 -17.25 12.70
C MET A 1 38.48 -15.92 11.96
N GLY A 2 39.63 -15.25 11.87
CA GLY A 2 39.69 -13.79 11.63
C GLY A 2 39.41 -13.35 10.18
N PHE A 3 38.54 -12.35 10.03
CA PHE A 3 38.16 -11.60 8.81
C PHE A 3 39.34 -11.26 7.86
N GLU A 4 40.55 -11.04 8.38
CA GLU A 4 41.74 -10.76 7.57
C GLU A 4 42.27 -11.98 6.80
N LYS A 5 41.98 -13.21 7.25
CA LYS A 5 42.38 -14.44 6.57
C LYS A 5 41.47 -14.70 5.35
N TRP A 6 40.18 -14.37 5.48
CA TRP A 6 39.19 -14.46 4.39
C TRP A 6 39.51 -13.49 3.24
N LEU A 7 39.87 -12.24 3.54
CA LEU A 7 40.32 -11.24 2.55
C LEU A 7 41.60 -11.61 1.78
N LYS A 8 42.45 -12.48 2.35
CA LYS A 8 43.70 -12.93 1.72
C LYS A 8 43.51 -14.12 0.80
N GLU A 9 42.59 -15.03 1.13
CA GLU A 9 42.36 -16.26 0.36
C GLU A 9 41.58 -15.98 -0.95
N PHE A 10 40.82 -14.88 -1.02
CA PHE A 10 40.10 -14.47 -2.23
C PHE A 10 40.94 -13.67 -3.26
N ASN A 11 42.15 -13.24 -2.90
CA ASN A 11 43.02 -12.41 -3.77
C ASN A 11 43.95 -13.21 -4.69
N LEU A 12 43.71 -14.51 -4.86
CA LEU A 12 44.58 -15.43 -5.60
C LEU A 12 43.92 -16.11 -6.81
N GLU A 13 43.08 -15.43 -7.57
CA GLU A 13 42.94 -15.72 -9.01
C GLU A 13 42.78 -14.41 -9.80
N LYS A 14 43.90 -13.77 -10.14
CA LYS A 14 43.91 -12.64 -11.08
C LYS A 14 44.02 -13.15 -12.52
N MET A 15 42.91 -13.02 -13.23
CA MET A 15 42.88 -12.88 -14.69
C MET A 15 43.97 -11.93 -15.18
N ASN A 16 44.61 -12.37 -16.25
CA ASN A 16 45.83 -11.84 -16.83
C ASN A 16 45.65 -10.40 -17.37
N ARG A 17 46.35 -9.43 -16.78
CA ARG A 17 46.40 -8.00 -17.13
C ARG A 17 46.92 -7.66 -18.55
N ARG A 18 47.04 -8.64 -19.47
CA ARG A 18 47.67 -8.46 -20.79
C ARG A 18 46.71 -8.33 -21.99
N ASN A 19 45.39 -8.48 -21.80
CA ASN A 19 44.43 -8.31 -22.91
C ASN A 19 43.57 -7.03 -22.86
N PHE A 20 43.73 -6.17 -21.85
CA PHE A 20 42.90 -4.96 -21.71
C PHE A 20 43.47 -3.70 -22.42
N LEU A 21 44.71 -3.74 -22.91
CA LEU A 21 45.39 -2.55 -23.49
C LEU A 21 45.52 -2.58 -25.03
N LYS A 22 44.72 -3.37 -25.75
CA LYS A 22 44.79 -3.43 -27.23
C LYS A 22 43.63 -2.77 -27.99
N THR A 23 42.66 -2.16 -27.31
CA THR A 23 41.51 -1.53 -28.00
C THR A 23 41.19 -0.15 -27.45
N THR A 24 42.17 0.73 -27.37
CA THR A 24 41.91 2.15 -27.13
C THR A 24 43.01 2.99 -27.78
N GLY A 25 42.78 3.35 -29.03
CA GLY A 25 43.66 4.25 -29.76
C GLY A 25 42.90 4.91 -30.91
N LYS A 26 42.68 6.22 -30.77
CA LYS A 26 42.23 7.22 -31.77
C LYS A 26 40.69 7.28 -31.92
N SER A 27 39.98 8.39 -31.72
CA SER A 27 40.34 9.82 -31.73
C SER A 27 39.34 10.65 -30.92
N ALA A 28 39.81 11.75 -30.36
CA ALA A 28 39.02 12.81 -29.74
C ALA A 28 38.61 13.89 -30.77
N ALA A 29 37.38 14.42 -30.65
CA ALA A 29 37.03 15.86 -30.59
C ALA A 29 35.60 16.19 -31.11
N ALA A 30 34.85 16.93 -30.27
CA ALA A 30 33.79 17.91 -30.57
C ALA A 30 32.42 17.48 -31.15
N THR A 31 31.38 17.47 -30.30
CA THR A 31 30.26 18.46 -30.21
C THR A 31 29.12 17.83 -29.43
N ALA A 32 28.67 18.48 -28.35
CA ALA A 32 27.54 18.04 -27.54
C ALA A 32 26.22 18.22 -28.32
N ILE A 33 25.74 17.13 -28.92
CA ILE A 33 24.34 16.95 -29.30
C ILE A 33 23.92 15.65 -28.61
N GLY A 34 22.96 15.73 -27.70
CA GLY A 34 22.39 14.59 -26.96
C GLY A 34 21.61 13.65 -27.88
N LEU A 35 22.31 12.98 -28.79
CA LEU A 35 21.79 11.88 -29.58
C LEU A 35 22.28 10.60 -28.94
N SER A 36 21.47 10.08 -28.04
CA SER A 36 21.55 8.68 -27.64
C SER A 36 20.75 7.82 -28.60
N ILE A 37 21.27 7.67 -29.81
CA ILE A 37 20.72 6.73 -30.77
C ILE A 37 21.22 5.34 -30.33
N PRO A 38 20.34 4.34 -30.10
CA PRO A 38 20.75 2.94 -30.19
C PRO A 38 21.50 2.73 -31.51
N ALA A 39 22.32 1.70 -31.66
CA ALA A 39 22.86 1.35 -32.96
C ALA A 39 21.72 0.88 -33.89
N ILE A 40 20.90 1.81 -34.37
CA ILE A 40 19.90 1.62 -35.40
C ILE A 40 20.71 1.34 -36.66
N ASN A 41 20.58 0.12 -37.21
CA ASN A 41 21.10 -0.15 -38.54
C ASN A 41 20.52 0.90 -39.48
N GLN A 42 21.37 1.52 -40.32
CA GLN A 42 21.04 2.67 -41.18
C GLN A 42 19.88 2.48 -42.19
N THR A 43 19.12 1.38 -42.08
CA THR A 43 18.00 0.98 -42.93
C THR A 43 16.62 1.10 -42.28
N GLU A 44 16.49 1.37 -40.97
CA GLU A 44 15.19 1.45 -40.32
C GLU A 44 14.60 2.87 -40.35
N GLU A 45 13.36 2.98 -40.84
CA GLU A 45 12.66 4.27 -41.01
C GLU A 45 12.12 4.76 -39.66
N ILE A 46 12.57 5.94 -39.23
CA ILE A 46 12.10 6.61 -38.01
C ILE A 46 10.93 7.51 -38.37
N GLU A 47 9.79 7.30 -37.74
CA GLU A 47 8.65 8.20 -37.86
C GLU A 47 8.90 9.47 -37.03
N ALA A 48 9.33 10.53 -37.70
CA ALA A 48 9.67 11.79 -37.06
C ALA A 48 8.45 12.59 -36.55
N VAL A 49 7.30 12.41 -37.19
CA VAL A 49 6.04 13.09 -36.86
C VAL A 49 4.91 12.04 -36.83
N PRO A 50 4.77 11.27 -35.73
CA PRO A 50 3.71 10.28 -35.60
C PRO A 50 2.33 10.94 -35.54
N VAL A 51 1.33 10.25 -36.08
CA VAL A 51 -0.09 10.64 -35.97
C VAL A 51 -0.81 9.58 -35.16
N PHE A 52 -1.50 10.01 -34.10
CA PHE A 52 -2.28 9.15 -33.22
C PHE A 52 -3.78 9.45 -33.38
N THR A 53 -4.62 8.45 -33.11
CA THR A 53 -6.09 8.62 -33.07
C THR A 53 -6.60 9.06 -31.71
N GLY A 54 -5.72 9.14 -30.70
CA GLY A 54 -6.02 9.55 -29.31
C GLY A 54 -4.72 9.74 -28.53
N ASN A 55 -4.82 10.07 -27.24
CA ASN A 55 -3.67 10.34 -26.37
C ASN A 55 -2.76 9.10 -26.26
N PRO A 56 -1.48 9.15 -26.69
CA PRO A 56 -0.54 8.04 -26.56
C PRO A 56 0.09 7.95 -25.16
N PHE A 57 -0.02 8.99 -24.32
CA PHE A 57 0.56 9.06 -22.98
C PHE A 57 -0.42 8.54 -21.91
N THR A 58 -1.08 7.42 -22.17
CA THR A 58 -2.15 6.86 -21.31
C THR A 58 -1.62 6.29 -19.99
N LEU A 59 -0.33 5.99 -19.92
CA LEU A 59 0.36 5.48 -18.72
C LEU A 59 1.05 6.60 -17.91
N GLY A 60 0.77 7.85 -18.26
CA GLY A 60 1.36 9.02 -17.61
C GLY A 60 2.85 9.21 -17.92
N VAL A 61 3.52 9.93 -17.03
CA VAL A 61 4.95 10.24 -17.08
C VAL A 61 5.57 9.95 -15.72
N ALA A 62 6.88 9.70 -15.68
CA ALA A 62 7.61 9.49 -14.43
C ALA A 62 9.00 10.11 -14.51
N SER A 63 9.62 10.34 -13.35
CA SER A 63 11.04 10.69 -13.26
C SER A 63 11.71 9.87 -12.16
N GLY A 64 13.03 9.74 -12.20
CA GLY A 64 13.72 8.86 -11.27
C GLY A 64 15.24 8.92 -11.31
N ASP A 65 15.86 8.16 -10.42
CA ASP A 65 17.31 8.09 -10.22
C ASP A 65 18.00 9.48 -10.21
N PRO A 66 17.55 10.43 -9.36
CA PRO A 66 18.08 11.79 -9.36
C PRO A 66 19.55 11.80 -8.90
N LEU A 67 20.37 12.55 -9.64
CA LEU A 67 21.76 12.86 -9.34
C LEU A 67 21.95 14.38 -9.26
N PRO A 68 23.10 14.88 -8.77
CA PRO A 68 23.32 16.32 -8.62
C PRO A 68 23.15 17.14 -9.89
N ASP A 69 23.44 16.55 -11.04
CA ASP A 69 23.42 17.23 -12.33
C ASP A 69 22.51 16.54 -13.35
N SER A 70 21.74 15.52 -12.94
CA SER A 70 20.91 14.77 -13.87
C SER A 70 19.71 14.07 -13.24
N VAL A 71 18.74 13.74 -14.08
CA VAL A 71 17.55 12.95 -13.73
C VAL A 71 17.16 12.09 -14.93
N VAL A 72 16.51 10.95 -14.69
CA VAL A 72 15.82 10.18 -15.74
C VAL A 72 14.40 10.73 -15.89
N LEU A 73 13.98 10.98 -17.13
CA LEU A 73 12.58 11.21 -17.48
C LEU A 73 12.06 10.00 -18.24
N TRP A 74 10.85 9.57 -17.91
CA TRP A 74 10.23 8.37 -18.46
C TRP A 74 8.81 8.63 -18.96
N THR A 75 8.47 7.96 -20.06
CA THR A 75 7.09 7.77 -20.53
C THR A 75 7.03 6.52 -21.41
N ARG A 76 5.82 6.03 -21.71
CA ARG A 76 5.60 4.99 -22.73
C ARG A 76 4.48 5.40 -23.68
N LEU A 77 4.69 5.23 -24.99
CA LEU A 77 3.64 5.47 -25.98
C LEU A 77 2.74 4.23 -26.06
N ALA A 78 1.50 4.37 -25.60
CA ALA A 78 0.54 3.29 -25.51
C ALA A 78 -0.91 3.81 -25.68
N PRO A 79 -1.35 4.21 -26.89
CA PRO A 79 -2.73 4.69 -27.11
C PRO A 79 -3.81 3.68 -26.72
N ASN A 80 -3.51 2.37 -26.74
CA ASN A 80 -4.33 1.32 -26.16
C ASN A 80 -3.47 0.48 -25.18
N PRO A 81 -3.31 0.91 -23.92
CA PRO A 81 -2.33 0.33 -22.99
C PRO A 81 -2.57 -1.15 -22.68
N LEU A 82 -3.81 -1.61 -22.79
CA LEU A 82 -4.23 -2.99 -22.54
C LEU A 82 -4.48 -3.78 -23.83
N ALA A 83 -3.86 -3.38 -24.95
CA ALA A 83 -3.87 -4.18 -26.17
C ALA A 83 -3.24 -5.56 -25.92
N GLU A 84 -3.96 -6.64 -26.27
CA GLU A 84 -3.60 -8.04 -25.96
C GLU A 84 -2.21 -8.47 -26.45
N ASP A 85 -1.61 -7.77 -27.41
CA ASP A 85 -0.25 -8.03 -27.88
C ASP A 85 0.85 -7.45 -26.98
N GLY A 86 0.47 -6.74 -25.92
CA GLY A 86 1.37 -6.07 -24.98
C GLY A 86 2.07 -4.84 -25.55
N LYS A 87 1.78 -4.43 -26.80
CA LYS A 87 2.48 -3.34 -27.52
C LYS A 87 1.78 -1.99 -27.39
N GLY A 88 0.76 -1.87 -26.53
CA GLY A 88 0.10 -0.60 -26.26
C GLY A 88 -0.69 -0.03 -27.44
N GLY A 89 -1.03 -0.85 -28.44
CA GLY A 89 -1.68 -0.39 -29.67
C GLY A 89 -0.76 0.33 -30.65
N MET A 90 0.55 0.22 -30.47
CA MET A 90 1.56 0.81 -31.36
C MET A 90 1.87 -0.10 -32.55
N LYS A 91 2.13 0.51 -33.71
CA LYS A 91 2.67 -0.20 -34.88
C LYS A 91 4.14 -0.56 -34.66
N ASN A 92 4.60 -1.62 -35.32
CA ASN A 92 5.99 -2.07 -35.28
C ASN A 92 6.92 -1.11 -36.07
N ARG A 93 7.23 0.07 -35.51
CA ARG A 93 8.08 1.11 -36.08
C ARG A 93 8.73 1.97 -35.00
N TYR A 94 9.86 2.58 -35.32
CA TYR A 94 10.54 3.53 -34.44
C TYR A 94 9.85 4.90 -34.47
N VAL A 95 9.62 5.49 -33.31
CA VAL A 95 8.93 6.78 -33.17
C VAL A 95 9.82 7.80 -32.47
N SER A 96 9.99 8.99 -33.06
CA SER A 96 10.70 10.08 -32.39
C SER A 96 9.82 10.75 -31.35
N VAL A 97 10.34 10.90 -30.13
CA VAL A 97 9.67 11.57 -29.02
C VAL A 97 10.55 12.71 -28.53
N GLN A 98 10.05 13.94 -28.57
CA GLN A 98 10.73 15.09 -27.99
C GLN A 98 10.44 15.15 -26.49
N TRP A 99 11.41 15.60 -25.71
CA TRP A 99 11.21 15.97 -24.31
C TRP A 99 11.64 17.41 -24.08
N GLU A 100 11.00 18.08 -23.13
CA GLU A 100 11.32 19.44 -22.70
C GLU A 100 11.40 19.46 -21.17
N LEU A 101 12.35 20.23 -20.64
CA LEU A 101 12.53 20.51 -19.21
C LEU A 101 12.48 22.02 -19.01
N SER A 102 11.74 22.50 -18.01
CA SER A 102 11.40 23.89 -17.76
C SER A 102 11.57 24.26 -16.29
N TYR A 103 11.80 25.56 -16.01
CA TYR A 103 11.75 26.09 -14.65
C TYR A 103 10.33 26.37 -14.14
N ASP A 104 9.36 26.42 -15.04
CA ASP A 104 7.94 26.66 -14.73
C ASP A 104 7.04 25.64 -15.43
N GLU A 105 5.92 25.33 -14.78
CA GLU A 105 4.91 24.36 -15.24
C GLU A 105 4.26 24.75 -16.56
N SER A 106 4.20 26.05 -16.88
CA SER A 106 3.64 26.56 -18.14
C SER A 106 4.58 26.44 -19.35
N PHE A 107 5.82 25.96 -19.15
CA PHE A 107 6.86 25.85 -20.18
C PHE A 107 7.20 27.18 -20.86
N ASN A 108 7.11 28.29 -20.14
CA ASN A 108 7.55 29.60 -20.64
C ASN A 108 9.08 29.78 -20.56
N ASN A 109 9.75 29.02 -19.69
CA ASN A 109 11.19 29.07 -19.45
C ASN A 109 11.83 27.67 -19.59
N ILE A 110 11.91 27.20 -20.83
CA ILE A 110 12.56 25.92 -21.18
C ILE A 110 14.07 26.03 -20.92
N VAL A 111 14.58 25.09 -20.12
CA VAL A 111 15.99 24.96 -19.74
C VAL A 111 16.74 24.09 -20.73
N LEU A 112 16.18 22.92 -21.04
CA LEU A 112 16.75 21.93 -21.94
C LEU A 112 15.63 21.23 -22.71
N SER A 113 15.95 20.73 -23.89
CA SER A 113 15.08 19.86 -24.68
C SER A 113 15.91 18.90 -25.50
N GLY A 114 15.35 17.75 -25.82
CA GLY A 114 16.01 16.75 -26.67
C GLY A 114 15.00 15.80 -27.30
N LYS A 115 15.53 14.76 -27.92
CA LYS A 115 14.72 13.71 -28.55
C LYS A 115 15.26 12.35 -28.16
N GLU A 116 14.35 11.42 -27.93
CA GLU A 116 14.62 10.00 -27.81
C GLU A 116 13.86 9.24 -28.91
N ILE A 117 14.25 7.99 -29.13
CA ILE A 117 13.56 7.08 -30.04
C ILE A 117 12.83 6.03 -29.21
N ALA A 118 11.50 6.03 -29.31
CA ALA A 118 10.65 4.97 -28.76
C ALA A 118 10.67 3.77 -29.73
N ALA A 119 11.34 2.69 -29.31
CA ALA A 119 11.58 1.50 -30.13
C ALA A 119 10.54 0.39 -29.84
N PRO A 120 10.05 -0.35 -30.85
CA PRO A 120 9.10 -1.46 -30.64
C PRO A 120 9.62 -2.56 -29.72
N GLU A 121 10.92 -2.83 -29.75
CA GLU A 121 11.58 -3.87 -28.97
C GLU A 121 11.47 -3.57 -27.47
N LEU A 122 11.39 -2.29 -27.10
CA LEU A 122 11.23 -1.79 -25.73
C LEU A 122 9.78 -1.32 -25.45
N GLY A 123 8.81 -1.84 -26.20
CA GLY A 123 7.39 -1.53 -26.01
C GLY A 123 7.06 -0.05 -26.17
N HIS A 124 7.85 0.69 -26.97
CA HIS A 124 7.77 2.15 -27.15
C HIS A 124 7.89 2.96 -25.85
N SER A 125 8.62 2.41 -24.87
CA SER A 125 9.09 3.18 -23.72
C SER A 125 10.18 4.19 -24.11
N VAL A 126 10.28 5.26 -23.34
CA VAL A 126 11.25 6.35 -23.51
C VAL A 126 11.96 6.57 -22.19
N HIS A 127 13.30 6.53 -22.22
CA HIS A 127 14.17 6.85 -21.09
C HIS A 127 15.15 7.95 -21.50
N ALA A 128 14.84 9.19 -21.10
CA ALA A 128 15.72 10.34 -21.33
C ALA A 128 16.58 10.60 -20.09
N GLU A 129 17.89 10.40 -20.20
CA GLU A 129 18.83 10.80 -19.15
C GLU A 129 19.29 12.24 -19.39
N VAL A 130 18.73 13.18 -18.64
CA VAL A 130 18.97 14.61 -18.83
C VAL A 130 20.11 15.06 -17.93
N TYR A 131 21.23 15.47 -18.52
CA TYR A 131 22.45 15.90 -17.82
C TYR A 131 22.66 17.43 -17.86
N GLY A 132 23.59 17.93 -17.04
CA GLY A 132 23.97 19.35 -17.00
C GLY A 132 23.01 20.23 -16.20
N LEU A 133 22.21 19.63 -15.32
CA LEU A 133 21.23 20.33 -14.49
C LEU A 133 21.88 20.97 -13.26
N LYS A 134 21.20 21.98 -12.70
CA LYS A 134 21.58 22.53 -11.39
C LYS A 134 21.20 21.54 -10.28
N PRO A 135 22.04 21.39 -9.25
CA PRO A 135 21.80 20.53 -8.09
C PRO A 135 20.71 21.06 -7.17
N GLY A 136 19.99 20.15 -6.50
CA GLY A 136 18.95 20.45 -5.51
C GLY A 136 17.82 21.30 -6.07
N LYS A 137 17.56 21.22 -7.38
CA LYS A 137 16.67 22.14 -8.09
C LYS A 137 15.49 21.38 -8.67
N GLU A 138 14.30 21.94 -8.45
CA GLU A 138 13.07 21.48 -9.07
C GLU A 138 12.96 21.94 -10.52
N TYR A 139 12.37 21.08 -11.35
CA TYR A 139 12.06 21.31 -12.75
C TYR A 139 10.70 20.69 -13.11
N TYR A 140 10.11 21.20 -14.18
CA TYR A 140 8.94 20.62 -14.83
C TYR A 140 9.34 20.00 -16.16
N TYR A 141 8.76 18.87 -16.53
CA TYR A 141 9.06 18.17 -17.78
C TYR A 141 7.81 17.67 -18.50
N ARG A 142 7.91 17.54 -19.83
CA ARG A 142 6.88 16.95 -20.67
C ARG A 142 7.48 16.29 -21.90
N PHE A 143 6.71 15.41 -22.52
CA PHE A 143 7.02 14.76 -23.79
C PHE A 143 6.09 15.24 -24.89
N LYS A 144 6.58 15.17 -26.13
CA LYS A 144 5.81 15.44 -27.35
C LYS A 144 6.08 14.37 -28.39
N ALA A 145 5.01 13.79 -28.93
CA ALA A 145 5.08 12.81 -30.02
C ALA A 145 4.14 13.26 -31.13
N GLY A 146 4.70 13.82 -32.21
CA GLY A 146 3.90 14.48 -33.25
C GLY A 146 3.17 15.70 -32.68
N ASN A 147 1.83 15.69 -32.73
CA ASN A 147 0.99 16.76 -32.18
C ASN A 147 0.53 16.50 -30.73
N GLU A 148 0.82 15.33 -30.18
CA GLU A 148 0.40 14.93 -28.84
C GLU A 148 1.39 15.41 -27.79
N ILE A 149 0.89 15.90 -26.65
CA ILE A 149 1.70 16.37 -25.52
C ILE A 149 1.31 15.56 -24.28
N SER A 150 2.29 15.07 -23.53
CA SER A 150 2.05 14.33 -22.29
C SER A 150 1.48 15.23 -21.19
N PRO A 151 0.96 14.65 -20.10
CA PRO A 151 0.88 15.36 -18.82
C PRO A 151 2.24 15.98 -18.43
N VAL A 152 2.19 17.07 -17.67
CA VAL A 152 3.38 17.69 -17.10
C VAL A 152 3.77 16.92 -15.85
N GLY A 153 5.06 16.59 -15.73
CA GLY A 153 5.63 16.08 -14.49
C GLY A 153 6.53 17.12 -13.81
N ARG A 154 6.72 17.00 -12.51
CA ARG A 154 7.67 17.68 -11.66
C ARG A 154 8.77 16.71 -11.24
N THR A 155 10.00 17.19 -11.18
CA THR A 155 11.14 16.41 -10.70
C THR A 155 12.12 17.29 -9.94
N LYS A 156 13.06 16.68 -9.21
CA LYS A 156 14.07 17.38 -8.42
C LYS A 156 15.41 16.66 -8.54
N THR A 157 16.47 17.40 -8.86
CA THR A 157 17.84 16.87 -8.83
C THR A 157 18.31 16.70 -7.39
N ALA A 158 19.18 15.72 -7.16
CA ALA A 158 19.84 15.59 -5.86
C ALA A 158 20.69 16.85 -5.57
N PRO A 159 20.95 17.22 -4.30
CA PRO A 159 21.91 18.26 -3.99
C PRO A 159 23.34 17.82 -4.36
N GLN A 160 24.28 18.77 -4.41
CA GLN A 160 25.71 18.39 -4.57
C GLN A 160 26.14 17.44 -3.46
N ARG A 161 27.05 16.51 -3.77
CA ARG A 161 27.43 15.41 -2.86
C ARG A 161 28.05 15.90 -1.54
N ASP A 162 28.65 17.07 -1.52
CA ASP A 162 29.29 17.70 -0.36
C ASP A 162 28.48 18.89 0.19
N ALA A 163 27.28 19.15 -0.34
CA ALA A 163 26.43 20.24 0.15
C ALA A 163 25.93 19.98 1.57
N ASP A 164 25.99 21.01 2.42
CA ASP A 164 25.44 20.99 3.76
C ASP A 164 23.94 21.34 3.74
N ILE A 165 23.12 20.41 3.24
CA ILE A 165 21.66 20.58 3.20
C ILE A 165 21.05 20.45 4.60
N LYS A 166 20.11 21.34 4.96
CA LYS A 166 19.53 21.39 6.31
C LYS A 166 18.64 20.19 6.62
N SER A 167 17.89 19.73 5.62
CA SER A 167 16.93 18.65 5.75
C SER A 167 16.65 17.97 4.41
N LEU A 168 16.04 16.79 4.48
CA LEU A 168 15.52 16.01 3.36
C LEU A 168 14.21 15.36 3.81
N THR A 169 13.18 15.37 2.97
CA THR A 169 11.89 14.69 3.23
C THR A 169 11.59 13.72 2.10
N PHE A 170 11.25 12.46 2.38
CA PHE A 170 10.94 11.47 1.35
C PHE A 170 9.90 10.45 1.80
N GLY A 171 9.24 9.80 0.84
CA GLY A 171 8.26 8.74 1.08
C GLY A 171 8.83 7.33 0.90
N ILE A 172 8.26 6.35 1.60
CA ILE A 172 8.51 4.92 1.43
C ILE A 172 7.19 4.23 1.07
N ALA A 173 7.18 3.50 -0.04
CA ALA A 173 6.06 2.69 -0.52
C ALA A 173 6.53 1.29 -0.95
N SER A 174 5.64 0.31 -0.86
CA SER A 174 5.79 -1.04 -1.42
C SER A 174 4.42 -1.71 -1.51
N CYS A 175 4.35 -2.89 -2.13
CA CYS A 175 3.22 -3.81 -2.01
C CYS A 175 1.87 -3.16 -2.36
N GLN A 176 1.70 -2.88 -3.65
CA GLN A 176 0.54 -2.14 -4.17
C GLN A 176 -0.43 -3.02 -4.96
N ALA A 177 -0.78 -4.21 -4.44
CA ALA A 177 -1.70 -5.14 -5.11
C ALA A 177 -2.94 -4.44 -5.70
N TRP A 178 -3.30 -4.80 -6.93
CA TRP A 178 -4.32 -4.08 -7.70
C TRP A 178 -5.70 -4.10 -7.02
N THR A 179 -6.16 -2.94 -6.57
CA THR A 179 -7.45 -2.73 -5.91
C THR A 179 -8.52 -2.10 -6.81
N GLY A 180 -8.52 -2.43 -8.10
CA GLY A 180 -9.47 -1.87 -9.07
C GLY A 180 -9.07 -0.51 -9.65
N GLY A 181 -7.79 -0.14 -9.53
CA GLY A 181 -7.20 1.01 -10.23
C GLY A 181 -7.19 2.33 -9.46
N ARG A 182 -7.61 2.31 -8.20
CA ARG A 182 -7.49 3.44 -7.27
C ARG A 182 -6.60 3.08 -6.10
N PHE A 183 -5.76 4.03 -5.69
CA PHE A 183 -4.84 3.91 -4.56
C PHE A 183 -4.89 5.17 -3.69
N ALA A 184 -5.65 5.08 -2.60
CA ALA A 184 -5.84 6.20 -1.66
C ALA A 184 -4.50 6.70 -1.08
N ALA A 185 -3.56 5.79 -0.82
CA ALA A 185 -2.23 6.13 -0.31
C ALA A 185 -1.49 7.09 -1.27
N TYR A 186 -1.46 6.80 -2.57
CA TYR A 186 -0.84 7.69 -3.56
C TYR A 186 -1.60 8.99 -3.75
N HIS A 187 -2.94 8.94 -3.72
CA HIS A 187 -3.77 10.15 -3.78
C HIS A 187 -3.38 11.14 -2.67
N ASN A 188 -3.23 10.65 -1.44
CA ASN A 188 -2.80 11.47 -0.31
C ASN A 188 -1.30 11.84 -0.37
N MET A 189 -0.44 10.98 -0.92
CA MET A 189 1.00 11.23 -1.01
C MET A 189 1.34 12.44 -1.90
N VAL A 190 0.52 12.71 -2.92
CA VAL A 190 0.70 13.88 -3.82
C VAL A 190 0.61 15.22 -3.08
N GLU A 191 -0.12 15.27 -1.96
CA GLU A 191 -0.25 16.47 -1.12
C GLU A 191 0.93 16.67 -0.14
N GLU A 192 1.85 15.70 -0.06
CA GLU A 192 3.04 15.79 0.81
C GLU A 192 4.18 16.57 0.11
N ASP A 193 4.98 17.30 0.91
CA ASP A 193 6.19 17.99 0.41
C ASP A 193 7.40 17.04 0.44
N LEU A 194 7.50 16.18 -0.58
CA LEU A 194 8.55 15.17 -0.71
C LEU A 194 9.61 15.56 -1.75
N ASP A 195 10.88 15.28 -1.44
CA ASP A 195 12.01 15.38 -2.37
C ASP A 195 12.03 14.23 -3.39
N PHE A 196 11.62 13.04 -2.97
CA PHE A 196 11.51 11.81 -3.79
C PHE A 196 10.69 10.73 -3.05
N VAL A 197 10.40 9.63 -3.74
CA VAL A 197 9.73 8.45 -3.20
C VAL A 197 10.58 7.20 -3.45
N PHE A 198 10.76 6.36 -2.43
CA PHE A 198 11.23 4.99 -2.61
C PHE A 198 10.05 4.07 -2.90
N HIS A 199 10.21 3.19 -3.90
CA HIS A 199 9.38 1.99 -4.03
C HIS A 199 10.25 0.77 -3.77
N LEU A 200 9.96 0.02 -2.70
CA LEU A 200 10.84 -1.02 -2.17
C LEU A 200 10.56 -2.43 -2.69
N GLY A 201 9.53 -2.62 -3.50
CA GLY A 201 9.16 -3.93 -4.03
C GLY A 201 7.67 -4.08 -4.27
N ASP A 202 7.26 -5.10 -5.00
CA ASP A 202 5.87 -5.46 -5.25
C ASP A 202 5.06 -4.32 -5.88
N TYR A 203 5.65 -3.71 -6.91
CA TYR A 203 5.00 -2.70 -7.73
C TYR A 203 3.85 -3.32 -8.54
N ILE A 204 4.01 -4.57 -8.95
CA ILE A 204 2.98 -5.40 -9.57
C ILE A 204 2.86 -6.70 -8.78
N TYR A 205 1.78 -7.43 -9.03
CA TYR A 205 1.58 -8.80 -8.56
C TYR A 205 1.20 -9.65 -9.76
N GLU A 206 2.03 -10.63 -10.06
CA GLU A 206 1.83 -11.63 -11.09
C GLU A 206 0.65 -12.55 -10.77
N LYS A 207 0.24 -13.31 -11.78
CA LYS A 207 -0.70 -14.42 -11.66
C LYS A 207 0.02 -15.68 -12.13
N GLY A 208 -0.49 -16.86 -11.77
CA GLY A 208 0.13 -18.13 -12.15
C GLY A 208 0.27 -18.39 -13.66
N ASP A 209 -0.30 -17.55 -14.53
CA ASP A 209 -0.17 -17.58 -15.99
C ASP A 209 0.68 -16.42 -16.56
N THR A 210 1.33 -15.62 -15.73
CA THR A 210 2.18 -14.49 -16.15
C THR A 210 3.59 -14.99 -16.46
N GLU A 211 3.88 -15.34 -17.72
CA GLU A 211 5.18 -15.91 -18.09
C GLU A 211 5.92 -15.13 -19.19
N THR A 212 5.18 -14.47 -20.07
CA THR A 212 5.77 -13.87 -21.27
C THR A 212 5.97 -12.37 -21.10
N LEU A 213 6.82 -11.79 -21.95
CA LEU A 213 7.01 -10.34 -22.01
C LEU A 213 5.70 -9.59 -22.28
N THR A 214 4.78 -10.21 -23.04
CA THR A 214 3.44 -9.65 -23.27
C THR A 214 2.65 -9.57 -21.97
N ASP A 215 2.67 -10.62 -21.16
CA ASP A 215 1.92 -10.70 -19.91
C ASP A 215 2.42 -9.65 -18.91
N TYR A 216 3.74 -9.55 -18.70
CA TYR A 216 4.31 -8.53 -17.82
C TYR A 216 4.09 -7.11 -18.35
N ARG A 217 4.12 -6.87 -19.67
CA ARG A 217 3.79 -5.55 -20.24
C ARG A 217 2.34 -5.17 -19.98
N LEU A 218 1.41 -6.11 -20.11
CA LEU A 218 -0.01 -5.92 -19.82
C LEU A 218 -0.23 -5.65 -18.32
N LEU A 219 0.45 -6.40 -17.46
CA LEU A 219 0.35 -6.27 -16.02
C LEU A 219 0.88 -4.92 -15.54
N HIS A 220 2.08 -4.51 -15.98
CA HIS A 220 2.59 -3.18 -15.69
C HIS A 220 1.68 -2.08 -16.25
N ALA A 221 1.15 -2.24 -17.47
CA ALA A 221 0.23 -1.28 -18.06
C ALA A 221 -1.05 -1.16 -17.24
N GLN A 222 -1.63 -2.27 -16.76
CA GLN A 222 -2.79 -2.30 -15.86
C GLN A 222 -2.51 -1.41 -14.65
N TYR A 223 -1.43 -1.68 -13.90
CA TYR A 223 -1.11 -0.90 -12.71
C TYR A 223 -0.91 0.58 -13.02
N LYS A 224 -0.20 0.90 -14.11
CA LYS A 224 0.03 2.27 -14.55
C LYS A 224 -1.18 2.94 -15.19
N THR A 225 -2.32 2.28 -15.39
CA THR A 225 -3.58 2.97 -15.73
C THR A 225 -4.21 3.69 -14.53
N SER A 226 -3.76 3.40 -13.30
CA SER A 226 -4.24 4.09 -12.10
C SER A 226 -3.90 5.58 -12.13
N GLN A 227 -4.92 6.43 -11.98
CA GLN A 227 -4.76 7.89 -11.95
C GLN A 227 -3.97 8.36 -10.73
N ASP A 228 -4.16 7.72 -9.58
CA ASP A 228 -3.48 8.08 -8.33
C ASP A 228 -1.97 7.76 -8.44
N LEU A 229 -1.63 6.60 -9.04
CA LEU A 229 -0.24 6.22 -9.31
C LEU A 229 0.43 7.13 -10.35
N GLN A 230 -0.28 7.47 -11.43
CA GLN A 230 0.22 8.43 -12.43
C GLN A 230 0.48 9.80 -11.81
N ALA A 231 -0.41 10.27 -10.94
CA ALA A 231 -0.25 11.54 -10.24
C ALA A 231 0.98 11.52 -9.31
N ALA A 232 1.22 10.44 -8.56
CA ALA A 232 2.41 10.31 -7.74
C ALA A 232 3.70 10.31 -8.57
N HIS A 233 3.77 9.52 -9.65
CA HIS A 233 4.92 9.50 -10.58
C HIS A 233 5.18 10.84 -11.26
N ALA A 234 4.11 11.59 -11.57
CA ALA A 234 4.22 12.92 -12.15
C ALA A 234 4.68 13.96 -11.12
N ASN A 235 4.49 13.77 -9.82
CA ASN A 235 4.81 14.79 -8.80
C ASN A 235 6.21 14.65 -8.19
N PHE A 236 6.78 13.43 -8.17
CA PHE A 236 8.03 13.13 -7.48
C PHE A 236 8.96 12.25 -8.33
N PRO A 237 10.30 12.40 -8.19
CA PRO A 237 11.21 11.38 -8.68
C PRO A 237 11.10 10.12 -7.83
N PHE A 238 11.00 8.96 -8.50
CA PHE A 238 10.97 7.65 -7.86
C PHE A 238 12.35 6.99 -7.88
N ILE A 239 12.77 6.41 -6.76
CA ILE A 239 13.91 5.51 -6.67
C ILE A 239 13.35 4.12 -6.39
N VAL A 240 13.33 3.27 -7.41
CA VAL A 240 12.69 1.96 -7.35
C VAL A 240 13.69 0.83 -7.19
N THR A 241 13.30 -0.19 -6.44
CA THR A 241 13.84 -1.55 -6.51
C THR A 241 12.69 -2.55 -6.65
N PHE A 242 12.94 -3.74 -7.18
CA PHE A 242 11.95 -4.81 -7.21
C PHE A 242 12.05 -5.68 -5.96
N ASP A 243 11.02 -6.46 -5.71
CA ASP A 243 11.01 -7.62 -4.83
C ASP A 243 10.60 -8.88 -5.63
N ASP A 244 9.85 -9.81 -5.05
CA ASP A 244 9.51 -11.07 -5.70
C ASP A 244 8.41 -10.92 -6.74
N HIS A 245 7.32 -10.22 -6.42
CA HIS A 245 6.13 -10.17 -7.26
C HIS A 245 6.28 -9.38 -8.57
N GLU A 246 7.42 -8.72 -8.78
CA GLU A 246 7.82 -8.27 -10.12
C GLU A 246 8.11 -9.42 -11.10
N VAL A 247 8.38 -10.62 -10.59
CA VAL A 247 8.68 -11.83 -11.35
C VAL A 247 7.70 -12.94 -10.97
N ASP A 248 7.87 -13.56 -9.81
CA ASP A 248 7.15 -14.76 -9.37
C ASP A 248 7.29 -14.87 -7.86
N ASN A 249 6.20 -15.06 -7.12
CA ASN A 249 6.20 -15.10 -5.66
C ASN A 249 7.37 -15.93 -5.07
N ASP A 250 8.06 -15.40 -4.07
CA ASP A 250 9.14 -16.08 -3.34
C ASP A 250 10.36 -16.55 -4.20
N TRP A 251 10.58 -16.07 -5.43
CA TRP A 251 11.70 -16.54 -6.25
C TRP A 251 13.11 -16.27 -5.65
N SER A 252 14.09 -17.10 -6.02
CA SER A 252 15.47 -17.04 -5.49
C SER A 252 16.52 -17.26 -6.58
N ASP A 253 17.22 -16.22 -7.00
CA ASP A 253 18.13 -16.22 -8.15
C ASP A 253 17.50 -16.91 -9.37
N ASP A 254 17.85 -18.16 -9.66
CA ASP A 254 17.40 -18.92 -10.84
C ASP A 254 16.35 -19.99 -10.53
N ILE A 255 15.71 -19.89 -9.35
CA ILE A 255 14.69 -20.79 -8.82
C ILE A 255 13.35 -20.02 -8.70
N SER A 256 12.29 -20.59 -9.28
CA SER A 256 10.90 -20.09 -9.25
C SER A 256 10.26 -20.23 -7.87
N ASP A 257 8.99 -19.78 -7.73
CA ASP A 257 8.15 -20.05 -6.56
C ASP A 257 8.24 -21.54 -6.13
N PRO A 258 8.40 -21.83 -4.81
CA PRO A 258 8.47 -23.20 -4.27
C PRO A 258 7.29 -24.13 -4.63
N ASN A 259 6.16 -23.59 -5.09
CA ASN A 259 4.98 -24.33 -5.53
C ASN A 259 5.09 -24.82 -6.99
N TYR A 260 6.06 -24.34 -7.78
CA TYR A 260 6.33 -24.90 -9.11
C TYR A 260 7.18 -26.19 -9.02
N PRO A 261 7.06 -27.09 -10.01
CA PRO A 261 7.90 -28.28 -10.07
C PRO A 261 9.40 -27.94 -10.12
N GLU A 262 10.22 -28.68 -9.37
CA GLU A 262 11.68 -28.60 -9.50
C GLU A 262 12.13 -28.94 -10.93
N GLY A 263 13.25 -28.35 -11.36
CA GLY A 263 13.88 -28.65 -12.66
C GLY A 263 13.44 -27.75 -13.82
N GLU A 264 12.73 -26.65 -13.55
CA GLU A 264 12.25 -25.70 -14.56
C GLU A 264 13.12 -24.44 -14.72
N ARG A 265 14.40 -24.51 -14.33
CA ARG A 265 15.36 -23.37 -14.38
C ARG A 265 15.32 -22.57 -15.69
N GLU A 266 15.35 -23.24 -16.83
CA GLU A 266 15.38 -22.54 -18.14
C GLU A 266 14.06 -21.82 -18.45
N ARG A 267 12.92 -22.37 -18.02
CA ARG A 267 11.62 -21.67 -18.09
C ARG A 267 11.70 -20.43 -17.19
N PHE A 268 12.10 -20.61 -15.94
CA PHE A 268 12.13 -19.50 -14.99
C PHE A 268 13.09 -18.38 -15.41
N LEU A 269 14.27 -18.69 -15.95
CA LEU A 269 15.16 -17.67 -16.50
C LEU A 269 14.55 -16.93 -17.70
N ALA A 270 13.71 -17.58 -18.50
CA ALA A 270 12.95 -16.90 -19.57
C ALA A 270 11.87 -15.98 -18.99
N VAL A 271 11.17 -16.40 -17.93
CA VAL A 271 10.19 -15.60 -17.17
C VAL A 271 10.88 -14.38 -16.54
N ARG A 272 11.99 -14.57 -15.83
CA ARG A 272 12.80 -13.50 -15.23
C ARG A 272 13.31 -12.51 -16.28
N ALA A 273 13.75 -12.98 -17.44
CA ALA A 273 14.15 -12.11 -18.55
C ALA A 273 12.98 -11.26 -19.10
N ALA A 274 11.80 -11.86 -19.24
CA ALA A 274 10.59 -11.15 -19.65
C ALA A 274 10.17 -10.10 -18.61
N ALA A 275 10.15 -10.48 -17.33
CA ALA A 275 9.83 -9.62 -16.20
C ALA A 275 10.79 -8.43 -16.09
N PHE A 276 12.10 -8.66 -16.09
CA PHE A 276 13.11 -7.60 -16.01
C PHE A 276 13.05 -6.64 -17.19
N GLN A 277 12.81 -7.16 -18.40
CA GLN A 277 12.61 -6.31 -19.56
C GLN A 277 11.37 -5.42 -19.39
N ALA A 278 10.23 -5.98 -19.00
CA ALA A 278 9.02 -5.21 -18.75
C ALA A 278 9.20 -4.20 -17.60
N TYR A 279 9.87 -4.57 -16.52
CA TYR A 279 10.18 -3.67 -15.40
C TYR A 279 11.01 -2.47 -15.86
N TYR A 280 12.10 -2.71 -16.61
CA TYR A 280 12.90 -1.62 -17.18
C TYR A 280 12.06 -0.73 -18.11
N GLU A 281 11.22 -1.32 -18.97
CA GLU A 281 10.34 -0.57 -19.87
C GLU A 281 9.34 0.33 -19.14
N HIS A 282 8.98 0.01 -17.89
CA HIS A 282 7.97 0.72 -17.10
C HIS A 282 8.54 1.54 -15.93
N MET A 283 9.84 1.51 -15.67
CA MET A 283 10.44 2.24 -14.56
C MET A 283 11.39 3.36 -15.03
N PRO A 284 11.47 4.49 -14.30
CA PRO A 284 12.35 5.61 -14.64
C PRO A 284 13.82 5.33 -14.26
N LEU A 285 14.38 4.27 -14.83
CA LEU A 285 15.73 3.79 -14.55
C LEU A 285 16.75 4.29 -15.58
N ARG A 286 18.01 4.42 -15.13
CA ARG A 286 19.14 4.70 -16.02
C ARG A 286 19.45 3.49 -16.91
N ARG A 287 20.03 3.74 -18.08
CA ARG A 287 20.44 2.72 -19.07
C ARG A 287 21.41 1.68 -18.53
N ARG A 288 22.17 2.00 -17.48
CA ARG A 288 23.03 1.02 -16.78
C ARG A 288 22.22 -0.16 -16.22
N SER A 289 20.93 0.04 -15.98
CA SER A 289 19.98 -0.95 -15.46
C SER A 289 19.14 -1.56 -16.58
N LYS A 290 19.46 -1.32 -17.86
CA LYS A 290 18.85 -2.07 -18.96
C LYS A 290 19.27 -3.55 -18.84
N PRO A 291 18.33 -4.49 -18.81
CA PRO A 291 18.65 -5.89 -18.61
C PRO A 291 19.34 -6.51 -19.83
N ASN A 292 20.09 -7.59 -19.59
CA ASN A 292 20.64 -8.46 -20.60
C ASN A 292 20.12 -9.88 -20.36
N GLY A 293 19.00 -10.23 -21.01
CA GLY A 293 18.28 -11.47 -20.71
C GLY A 293 17.81 -11.46 -19.24
N PRO A 294 18.10 -12.50 -18.46
CA PRO A 294 17.65 -12.60 -17.07
C PRO A 294 18.50 -11.76 -16.09
N ASP A 295 19.47 -10.98 -16.53
CA ASP A 295 20.37 -10.24 -15.64
C ASP A 295 20.14 -8.73 -15.68
N MET A 296 19.96 -8.10 -14.52
CA MET A 296 19.71 -6.65 -14.40
C MET A 296 20.50 -6.02 -13.25
N LEU A 297 21.36 -5.03 -13.54
CA LEU A 297 22.08 -4.33 -12.45
C LEU A 297 21.18 -3.26 -11.80
N LEU A 298 20.47 -3.62 -10.73
CA LEU A 298 19.53 -2.71 -10.05
C LEU A 298 20.12 -2.02 -8.81
N TYR A 299 20.87 -2.73 -7.96
CA TYR A 299 21.45 -2.14 -6.76
C TYR A 299 22.35 -0.93 -7.09
N ARG A 300 22.25 0.12 -6.26
CA ARG A 300 22.90 1.43 -6.52
C ARG A 300 22.92 2.35 -5.32
N LYS A 301 23.65 3.46 -5.45
CA LYS A 301 23.92 4.41 -4.38
C LYS A 301 23.48 5.82 -4.74
N PHE A 302 22.90 6.52 -3.76
CA PHE A 302 22.59 7.95 -3.86
C PHE A 302 23.16 8.71 -2.67
N THR A 303 23.73 9.89 -2.91
CA THR A 303 24.28 10.75 -1.86
C THR A 303 23.60 12.11 -1.95
N PHE A 304 22.92 12.52 -0.88
CA PHE A 304 22.24 13.80 -0.78
C PHE A 304 23.00 14.71 0.18
N GLY A 305 24.00 15.42 -0.36
CA GLY A 305 24.89 16.25 0.43
C GLY A 305 25.70 15.45 1.45
N SER A 306 26.23 16.15 2.44
CA SER A 306 26.84 15.53 3.63
C SER A 306 25.79 14.99 4.62
N LEU A 307 24.50 15.12 4.32
CA LEU A 307 23.43 14.70 5.23
C LEU A 307 23.26 13.18 5.21
N ILE A 308 23.06 12.59 4.03
CA ILE A 308 22.56 11.21 3.94
C ILE A 308 23.07 10.49 2.68
N GLU A 309 23.44 9.23 2.84
CA GLU A 309 23.80 8.33 1.76
C GLU A 309 22.92 7.07 1.83
N PHE A 310 22.35 6.68 0.69
CA PHE A 310 21.48 5.51 0.54
C PHE A 310 22.20 4.45 -0.29
N SER A 311 22.27 3.22 0.23
CA SER A 311 22.61 2.00 -0.51
C SER A 311 21.31 1.24 -0.77
N ILE A 312 20.88 1.21 -2.03
CA ILE A 312 19.67 0.53 -2.49
C ILE A 312 20.06 -0.89 -2.88
N LEU A 313 19.44 -1.89 -2.26
CA LEU A 313 19.76 -3.31 -2.45
C LEU A 313 18.81 -4.00 -3.42
N ASP A 314 19.30 -5.10 -3.98
CA ASP A 314 18.56 -6.20 -4.59
C ASP A 314 18.73 -7.43 -3.70
N THR A 315 17.64 -7.96 -3.14
CA THR A 315 17.66 -9.16 -2.28
C THR A 315 17.02 -10.37 -2.95
N ARG A 316 16.79 -10.35 -4.26
CA ARG A 316 16.17 -11.49 -4.99
C ARG A 316 17.11 -12.07 -6.04
N GLN A 317 17.75 -11.25 -6.87
CA GLN A 317 18.53 -11.75 -8.01
C GLN A 317 19.74 -12.59 -7.62
N TYR A 318 20.30 -12.39 -6.43
CA TYR A 318 21.57 -13.00 -6.03
C TYR A 318 21.47 -13.85 -4.75
N ARG A 319 20.26 -14.13 -4.28
CA ARG A 319 20.06 -14.91 -3.05
C ARG A 319 20.14 -16.41 -3.33
N ASP A 320 20.64 -17.16 -2.35
CA ASP A 320 20.44 -18.60 -2.33
C ASP A 320 18.97 -18.93 -2.08
N ASN A 321 18.55 -20.16 -2.37
CA ASN A 321 17.18 -20.59 -2.07
C ASN A 321 16.85 -20.48 -0.57
N GLN A 322 15.57 -20.25 -0.26
CA GLN A 322 15.08 -20.28 1.11
C GLN A 322 15.28 -21.67 1.73
N VAL A 323 15.41 -21.68 3.06
CA VAL A 323 15.54 -22.91 3.85
C VAL A 323 14.18 -23.32 4.41
N GLY A 324 13.91 -24.63 4.46
CA GLY A 324 12.73 -25.20 5.11
C GLY A 324 11.37 -24.62 4.68
N SER A 325 10.33 -24.87 5.49
CA SER A 325 9.04 -24.15 5.39
C SER A 325 9.00 -23.08 6.48
N GLY A 326 8.71 -21.82 6.13
CA GLY A 326 8.86 -20.69 7.04
C GLY A 326 7.72 -19.67 7.04
N PHE A 327 6.58 -19.94 6.39
CA PHE A 327 5.50 -18.96 6.25
C PHE A 327 4.29 -19.20 7.20
N PRO A 328 3.78 -18.19 7.92
CA PRO A 328 4.42 -16.90 8.18
C PRO A 328 5.61 -17.02 9.16
N GLY A 329 5.75 -18.18 9.83
CA GLY A 329 6.91 -18.58 10.61
C GLY A 329 7.02 -20.11 10.65
N GLY A 330 8.23 -20.65 10.66
CA GLY A 330 8.51 -22.07 10.85
C GLY A 330 9.75 -22.31 11.71
N PRO A 331 9.95 -23.53 12.24
CA PRO A 331 11.09 -23.83 13.12
C PRO A 331 12.41 -23.41 12.47
N LEU A 332 13.25 -22.67 13.20
CA LEU A 332 14.53 -22.17 12.71
C LEU A 332 15.36 -23.31 12.09
N ASP A 333 15.55 -23.25 10.78
CA ASP A 333 16.39 -24.20 10.08
C ASP A 333 17.87 -23.93 10.43
N PRO A 334 18.65 -24.93 10.88
CA PRO A 334 20.07 -24.75 11.15
C PRO A 334 20.85 -24.15 9.98
N GLU A 335 20.40 -24.40 8.75
CA GLU A 335 21.05 -23.93 7.54
C GLU A 335 20.83 -22.43 7.25
N ALA A 336 19.92 -21.78 7.98
CA ALA A 336 19.81 -20.33 8.02
C ALA A 336 21.11 -19.66 8.52
N SER A 337 21.90 -20.36 9.34
CA SER A 337 23.17 -19.89 9.91
C SER A 337 24.42 -20.31 9.11
N ASN A 338 24.24 -20.96 7.95
CA ASN A 338 25.36 -21.40 7.12
C ASN A 338 26.14 -20.21 6.56
N THR A 339 27.44 -20.15 6.87
CA THR A 339 28.33 -19.06 6.43
C THR A 339 28.66 -19.08 4.93
N ASN A 340 28.15 -20.04 4.16
CA ASN A 340 28.23 -20.00 2.70
C ASN A 340 26.96 -19.44 2.06
N ARG A 341 25.86 -19.30 2.81
CA ARG A 341 24.62 -18.75 2.28
C ARG A 341 24.63 -17.22 2.22
N THR A 342 23.86 -16.68 1.29
CA THR A 342 23.73 -15.24 1.06
C THR A 342 22.33 -14.83 0.57
N LEU A 343 21.88 -13.65 1.02
CA LEU A 343 20.67 -12.98 0.55
C LEU A 343 20.96 -11.95 -0.56
N VAL A 344 22.15 -11.36 -0.55
CA VAL A 344 22.50 -10.25 -1.47
C VAL A 344 23.58 -10.63 -2.48
N GLY A 345 24.20 -11.79 -2.36
CA GLY A 345 25.36 -12.16 -3.17
C GLY A 345 26.66 -11.49 -2.70
N SER A 346 27.78 -12.13 -3.01
CA SER A 346 29.10 -11.68 -2.53
C SER A 346 29.54 -10.30 -3.04
N GLU A 347 29.32 -10.00 -4.33
CA GLU A 347 29.72 -8.72 -4.92
C GLU A 347 28.95 -7.54 -4.33
N GLN A 348 27.64 -7.68 -4.17
CA GLN A 348 26.79 -6.65 -3.57
C GLN A 348 27.06 -6.50 -2.06
N ALA A 349 27.31 -7.61 -1.35
CA ALA A 349 27.72 -7.55 0.06
C ALA A 349 29.01 -6.73 0.22
N GLU A 350 30.06 -7.02 -0.56
CA GLU A 350 31.30 -6.24 -0.53
C GLU A 350 31.09 -4.76 -0.89
N TRP A 351 30.26 -4.50 -1.90
CA TRP A 351 29.87 -3.14 -2.29
C TRP A 351 29.18 -2.38 -1.15
N LEU A 352 28.22 -3.01 -0.45
CA LEU A 352 27.50 -2.42 0.68
C LEU A 352 28.46 -2.09 1.82
N LEU A 353 29.28 -3.06 2.25
CA LEU A 353 30.23 -2.87 3.34
C LEU A 353 31.24 -1.76 3.00
N LYS A 354 31.68 -1.68 1.74
CA LYS A 354 32.57 -0.60 1.28
C LYS A 354 31.87 0.76 1.35
N ASN A 355 30.61 0.87 0.94
CA ASN A 355 29.86 2.13 1.02
C ASN A 355 29.73 2.60 2.48
N LEU A 356 29.32 1.71 3.39
CA LEU A 356 29.21 2.03 4.82
C LEU A 356 30.56 2.46 5.42
N ARG A 357 31.67 1.84 4.99
CA ARG A 357 33.02 2.22 5.46
C ARG A 357 33.46 3.60 4.98
N ASP A 358 33.24 3.85 3.70
CA ASP A 358 33.85 4.96 2.99
C ASP A 358 32.97 6.24 3.09
N SER A 359 31.69 6.09 3.44
CA SER A 359 30.76 7.19 3.60
C SER A 359 31.25 8.24 4.61
N ARG A 360 30.88 9.48 4.33
CA ARG A 360 31.11 10.66 5.18
C ARG A 360 29.80 11.37 5.50
N SER A 361 28.67 10.80 5.08
CA SER A 361 27.34 11.32 5.37
C SER A 361 26.96 11.07 6.82
N ARG A 362 26.13 11.97 7.39
CA ARG A 362 25.66 11.84 8.77
C ARG A 362 24.76 10.62 8.97
N TRP A 363 23.92 10.31 7.99
CA TRP A 363 23.03 9.16 7.98
C TRP A 363 23.42 8.19 6.87
N ASN A 364 23.48 6.90 7.19
CA ASN A 364 23.81 5.84 6.24
C ASN A 364 22.64 4.87 6.17
N VAL A 365 22.00 4.79 5.01
CA VAL A 365 20.73 4.10 4.87
C VAL A 365 20.89 2.88 3.96
N ILE A 366 20.30 1.77 4.39
CA ILE A 366 20.14 0.55 3.60
C ILE A 366 18.67 0.48 3.23
N ALA A 367 18.32 0.69 1.96
CA ALA A 367 16.95 0.60 1.49
C ALA A 367 16.79 -0.70 0.69
N GLN A 368 15.88 -1.56 1.12
CA GLN A 368 15.77 -2.93 0.64
C GLN A 368 14.36 -3.48 0.87
N GLN A 369 14.15 -4.75 0.53
CA GLN A 369 12.86 -5.38 0.34
C GLN A 369 12.26 -5.91 1.64
N THR A 370 12.96 -6.80 2.36
CA THR A 370 12.37 -7.66 3.40
C THR A 370 12.82 -7.31 4.82
N MET A 371 12.03 -7.60 5.86
CA MET A 371 12.40 -7.22 7.23
C MET A 371 13.75 -7.83 7.68
N MET A 372 14.63 -6.98 8.22
CA MET A 372 15.97 -7.34 8.68
C MET A 372 16.03 -7.78 10.13
N ALA A 373 15.20 -7.18 10.99
CA ALA A 373 15.08 -7.62 12.38
C ALA A 373 14.67 -9.10 12.46
N GLN A 374 15.20 -9.81 13.45
CA GLN A 374 14.69 -11.13 13.77
C GLN A 374 13.24 -11.03 14.27
N TYR A 375 12.37 -11.95 13.89
CA TYR A 375 11.05 -12.06 14.49
C TYR A 375 10.72 -13.51 14.84
N ASP A 376 10.63 -13.78 16.14
CA ASP A 376 10.23 -15.09 16.65
C ASP A 376 8.70 -15.18 16.73
N TYR A 377 8.11 -16.09 15.96
CA TYR A 377 6.68 -16.39 15.96
C TYR A 377 6.28 -17.39 17.06
N ASP A 378 7.24 -18.01 17.76
CA ASP A 378 6.97 -18.94 18.86
C ASP A 378 7.08 -18.23 20.22
N PRO A 379 5.98 -18.02 20.96
CA PRO A 379 6.05 -17.50 22.33
C PRO A 379 6.57 -18.53 23.36
N GLY A 380 6.85 -19.77 22.94
CA GLY A 380 7.34 -20.90 23.75
C GLY A 380 8.87 -20.96 23.88
N GLU A 381 9.41 -22.19 23.98
CA GLU A 381 10.87 -22.43 24.08
C GLU A 381 11.54 -22.66 22.72
N GLY A 382 10.76 -22.80 21.64
CA GLY A 382 11.28 -22.91 20.28
C GLY A 382 11.64 -21.54 19.70
N ILE A 383 12.24 -21.56 18.51
CA ILE A 383 12.40 -20.37 17.69
C ILE A 383 11.71 -20.67 16.36
N SER A 384 10.75 -19.84 16.00
CA SER A 384 10.01 -19.92 14.74
C SER A 384 10.21 -18.63 13.96
N VAL A 385 10.72 -18.68 12.72
CA VAL A 385 11.08 -17.48 11.95
C VAL A 385 10.59 -17.57 10.52
N ASN A 386 10.55 -16.42 9.84
CA ASN A 386 10.31 -16.37 8.40
C ASN A 386 11.62 -16.62 7.62
N HIS A 387 11.67 -17.72 6.87
CA HIS A 387 12.85 -18.11 6.10
C HIS A 387 13.01 -17.39 4.75
N ASP A 388 12.01 -16.62 4.29
CA ASP A 388 12.14 -15.79 3.10
C ASP A 388 12.89 -14.47 3.39
N GLN A 389 12.80 -14.00 4.64
CA GLN A 389 13.42 -12.76 5.11
C GLN A 389 14.83 -12.99 5.65
N TRP A 390 15.44 -11.95 6.25
CA TRP A 390 16.81 -12.01 6.78
C TRP A 390 17.03 -13.07 7.85
N ASP A 391 15.97 -13.54 8.53
CA ASP A 391 16.06 -14.68 9.45
C ASP A 391 16.43 -15.98 8.76
N GLY A 392 15.96 -16.18 7.52
CA GLY A 392 16.40 -17.26 6.67
C GLY A 392 17.86 -17.16 6.23
N TYR A 393 18.54 -16.03 6.44
CA TYR A 393 19.92 -15.76 6.00
C TYR A 393 20.75 -15.11 7.12
N SER A 394 20.56 -15.57 8.36
CA SER A 394 21.17 -15.00 9.57
C SER A 394 22.70 -14.80 9.46
N ALA A 395 23.42 -15.67 8.75
CA ALA A 395 24.86 -15.50 8.53
C ALA A 395 25.23 -14.20 7.78
N ASP A 396 24.40 -13.76 6.83
CA ASP A 396 24.58 -12.51 6.10
C ASP A 396 24.26 -11.30 6.97
N ARG A 397 23.19 -11.40 7.77
CA ARG A 397 22.84 -10.40 8.79
C ARG A 397 23.98 -10.22 9.79
N ASP A 398 24.54 -11.32 10.29
CA ASP A 398 25.64 -11.32 11.27
C ASP A 398 26.92 -10.69 10.71
N ARG A 399 27.23 -10.89 9.41
CA ARG A 399 28.36 -10.22 8.74
C ARG A 399 28.16 -8.71 8.72
N LEU A 400 26.97 -8.25 8.36
CA LEU A 400 26.62 -6.83 8.36
C LEU A 400 26.67 -6.24 9.78
N PHE A 401 26.06 -6.90 10.76
CA PHE A 401 26.02 -6.44 12.15
C PHE A 401 27.42 -6.40 12.78
N SER A 402 28.22 -7.45 12.53
CA SER A 402 29.64 -7.48 12.93
C SER A 402 30.44 -6.34 12.30
N PHE A 403 30.16 -6.00 11.04
CA PHE A 403 30.78 -4.87 10.36
C PHE A 403 30.37 -3.54 11.00
N ILE A 404 29.06 -3.31 11.22
CA ILE A 404 28.54 -2.09 11.87
C ILE A 404 29.15 -1.93 13.27
N LYS A 405 29.19 -3.01 14.05
CA LYS A 405 29.82 -3.01 15.38
C LYS A 405 31.31 -2.66 15.32
N LYS A 406 32.05 -3.16 14.32
CA LYS A 406 33.50 -2.96 14.20
C LYS A 406 33.89 -1.58 13.68
N TYR A 407 33.18 -1.08 12.67
CA TYR A 407 33.56 0.14 11.96
C TYR A 407 32.70 1.35 12.32
N GLU A 408 31.61 1.14 13.07
CA GLU A 408 30.71 2.17 13.61
C GLU A 408 30.34 3.25 12.56
N PRO A 409 29.74 2.86 11.41
CA PRO A 409 29.26 3.84 10.43
C PRO A 409 28.29 4.82 11.10
N SER A 410 28.26 6.07 10.62
CA SER A 410 27.41 7.09 11.23
C SER A 410 25.93 6.80 11.00
N ASN A 411 25.17 6.63 12.08
CA ASN A 411 23.72 6.46 12.09
C ASN A 411 23.16 5.51 11.01
N PRO A 412 23.45 4.20 11.09
CA PRO A 412 22.86 3.23 10.19
C PRO A 412 21.35 3.13 10.40
N VAL A 413 20.59 3.22 9.30
CA VAL A 413 19.13 3.04 9.25
C VAL A 413 18.78 2.06 8.13
N VAL A 414 17.80 1.18 8.36
CA VAL A 414 17.29 0.22 7.39
C VAL A 414 15.85 0.59 7.02
N LEU A 415 15.53 0.58 5.74
CA LEU A 415 14.17 0.75 5.21
C LEU A 415 13.75 -0.55 4.52
N SER A 416 12.52 -1.01 4.80
CA SER A 416 12.01 -2.32 4.37
C SER A 416 10.54 -2.23 3.95
N GLY A 417 10.07 -3.18 3.13
CA GLY A 417 8.70 -3.39 2.68
C GLY A 417 8.24 -4.84 2.91
N ASP A 418 7.75 -5.53 1.87
CA ASP A 418 7.34 -6.95 1.82
C ASP A 418 6.16 -7.33 2.74
N TRP A 419 6.30 -7.13 4.05
CA TRP A 419 5.50 -7.82 5.06
C TRP A 419 4.08 -7.25 5.31
N HIS A 420 3.60 -6.37 4.41
CA HIS A 420 2.25 -5.77 4.39
C HIS A 420 1.80 -5.08 5.70
N SER A 421 2.74 -4.72 6.57
CA SER A 421 2.47 -4.20 7.92
C SER A 421 3.54 -3.18 8.32
N SER A 422 3.19 -2.28 9.23
CA SER A 422 4.10 -1.23 9.69
C SER A 422 4.94 -1.71 10.87
N TRP A 423 6.25 -1.46 10.85
CA TRP A 423 7.13 -1.83 11.96
C TRP A 423 8.21 -0.79 12.24
N VAL A 424 8.58 -0.70 13.52
CA VAL A 424 9.79 -0.01 13.98
C VAL A 424 10.59 -1.00 14.81
N ASN A 425 11.81 -1.32 14.37
CA ASN A 425 12.67 -2.28 15.07
C ASN A 425 13.98 -1.64 15.51
N ASP A 426 14.42 -1.97 16.72
CA ASP A 426 15.82 -1.82 17.11
C ASP A 426 16.61 -3.01 16.58
N LEU A 427 17.62 -2.79 15.73
CA LEU A 427 18.49 -3.86 15.27
C LEU A 427 19.56 -4.13 16.32
N LYS A 428 19.35 -5.18 17.12
CA LYS A 428 20.17 -5.53 18.28
C LYS A 428 21.41 -6.29 17.88
N GLU A 429 22.47 -6.14 18.67
CA GLU A 429 23.65 -7.01 18.58
C GLU A 429 23.31 -8.47 18.89
N ASP A 430 22.43 -8.67 19.86
CA ASP A 430 21.84 -9.96 20.19
C ASP A 430 20.34 -9.75 20.43
N PHE A 431 19.49 -10.36 19.59
CA PHE A 431 18.03 -10.24 19.70
C PHE A 431 17.46 -10.97 20.92
N ASN A 432 18.19 -11.94 21.49
CA ASN A 432 17.77 -12.65 22.70
C ASN A 432 18.09 -11.88 23.99
N ASP A 433 18.92 -10.83 23.91
CA ASP A 433 19.24 -9.94 25.02
C ASP A 433 18.78 -8.52 24.71
N SER A 434 17.64 -8.12 25.30
CA SER A 434 17.10 -6.77 25.11
C SER A 434 18.00 -5.66 25.65
N SER A 435 18.97 -5.98 26.51
CA SER A 435 19.98 -5.03 27.01
C SER A 435 21.19 -4.87 26.08
N SER A 436 21.32 -5.73 25.06
CA SER A 436 22.41 -5.68 24.08
C SER A 436 22.43 -4.36 23.29
N LYS A 437 23.56 -4.02 22.68
CA LYS A 437 23.70 -2.74 21.95
C LYS A 437 22.74 -2.70 20.76
N THR A 438 21.99 -1.61 20.61
CA THR A 438 21.28 -1.32 19.35
C THR A 438 22.30 -0.82 18.32
N LEU A 439 22.46 -1.56 17.23
CA LEU A 439 23.43 -1.30 16.16
C LEU A 439 22.87 -0.35 15.10
N ALA A 440 21.58 -0.46 14.79
CA ALA A 440 20.87 0.33 13.79
C ALA A 440 19.37 0.41 14.13
N THR A 441 18.62 1.23 13.39
CA THR A 441 17.15 1.30 13.45
C THR A 441 16.56 0.87 12.12
N GLU A 442 15.49 0.09 12.17
CA GLU A 442 14.74 -0.31 10.99
C GLU A 442 13.33 0.30 11.00
N PHE A 443 12.94 0.86 9.86
CA PHE A 443 11.58 1.30 9.57
C PHE A 443 11.02 0.46 8.43
N VAL A 444 10.03 -0.39 8.74
CA VAL A 444 9.34 -1.22 7.75
C VAL A 444 8.03 -0.51 7.39
N GLY A 445 7.86 -0.19 6.12
CA GLY A 445 6.61 0.37 5.61
C GLY A 445 5.53 -0.69 5.49
N THR A 446 4.29 -0.34 5.80
CA THR A 446 3.14 -1.13 5.35
C THR A 446 3.02 -1.08 3.82
N SER A 447 2.09 -1.84 3.29
CA SER A 447 1.69 -1.88 1.90
C SER A 447 0.83 -0.67 1.51
N ILE A 448 0.95 -0.27 0.25
CA ILE A 448 0.01 0.68 -0.39
C ILE A 448 -1.41 0.11 -0.38
N SER A 449 -1.56 -1.20 -0.64
CA SER A 449 -2.87 -1.84 -0.71
C SER A 449 -2.91 -3.34 -0.35
N SER A 450 -1.80 -4.08 -0.43
CA SER A 450 -1.75 -5.51 -0.12
C SER A 450 -2.13 -5.83 1.34
N GLY A 451 -2.88 -6.91 1.60
CA GLY A 451 -3.36 -7.23 2.95
C GLY A 451 -2.37 -8.03 3.81
N CYS A 452 -2.42 -7.85 5.13
CA CYS A 452 -1.61 -8.60 6.11
C CYS A 452 -2.42 -9.76 6.72
N GLY A 453 -2.54 -10.88 6.01
CA GLY A 453 -3.35 -12.04 6.43
C GLY A 453 -2.84 -12.78 7.68
N TRP A 454 -1.62 -12.51 8.12
CA TRP A 454 -0.93 -13.17 9.23
C TRP A 454 -0.75 -12.29 10.47
N LYS A 455 -1.50 -11.18 10.56
CA LYS A 455 -1.46 -10.23 11.68
C LYS A 455 -1.61 -10.93 13.04
N ASN A 456 -2.58 -11.82 13.19
CA ASN A 456 -2.87 -12.46 14.48
C ASN A 456 -1.70 -13.33 14.97
N GLN A 457 -0.98 -13.97 14.05
CA GLN A 457 0.21 -14.78 14.35
C GLN A 457 1.36 -13.90 14.83
N ILE A 458 1.52 -12.72 14.24
CA ILE A 458 2.46 -11.70 14.73
C ILE A 458 2.06 -11.27 16.14
N GLU A 459 0.83 -10.79 16.33
CA GLU A 459 0.40 -10.23 17.63
C GLU A 459 0.54 -11.22 18.78
N ALA A 460 0.33 -12.52 18.52
CA ALA A 460 0.49 -13.58 19.50
C ALA A 460 1.92 -13.71 20.06
N ALA A 461 2.94 -13.27 19.30
CA ALA A 461 4.36 -13.42 19.64
C ALA A 461 5.09 -12.09 19.93
N LEU A 462 4.40 -10.94 19.90
CA LEU A 462 5.05 -9.63 20.14
C LEU A 462 5.76 -9.56 21.51
N SER A 463 5.27 -10.27 22.52
CA SER A 463 5.80 -10.25 23.89
C SER A 463 7.22 -10.83 24.02
N VAL A 464 7.62 -11.73 23.11
CA VAL A 464 8.97 -12.32 23.08
C VAL A 464 9.94 -11.55 22.19
N ASN A 465 9.47 -10.54 21.44
CA ASN A 465 10.26 -9.73 20.50
C ASN A 465 10.46 -8.30 21.01
N GLN A 466 11.18 -8.11 22.13
CA GLN A 466 11.29 -6.82 22.84
C GLN A 466 11.98 -5.68 22.05
N HIS A 467 12.66 -6.00 20.96
CA HIS A 467 13.25 -5.03 20.04
C HIS A 467 12.22 -4.37 19.11
N VAL A 468 11.04 -4.96 18.93
CA VAL A 468 9.92 -4.37 18.20
C VAL A 468 9.35 -3.22 19.02
N LYS A 469 9.46 -1.99 18.49
CA LYS A 469 8.97 -0.76 19.13
C LYS A 469 7.58 -0.36 18.65
N PHE A 470 7.17 -0.90 17.52
CA PHE A 470 5.88 -0.63 16.91
C PHE A 470 5.51 -1.75 15.93
N PHE A 471 4.24 -2.10 15.93
CA PHE A 471 3.62 -2.98 14.95
C PHE A 471 2.21 -2.46 14.64
N ASP A 472 1.85 -2.42 13.35
CA ASP A 472 0.46 -2.32 12.90
C ASP A 472 0.23 -3.19 11.67
N GLY A 473 -0.70 -4.15 11.78
CA GLY A 473 -1.12 -5.01 10.68
C GLY A 473 -2.47 -4.62 10.08
N ASP A 474 -3.16 -3.61 10.62
CA ASP A 474 -4.53 -3.29 10.21
C ASP A 474 -4.60 -2.35 9.01
N TYR A 475 -3.74 -1.33 8.96
CA TYR A 475 -3.90 -0.25 7.99
C TYR A 475 -2.84 -0.23 6.89
N ARG A 476 -3.27 0.27 5.73
CA ARG A 476 -2.46 0.44 4.51
C ARG A 476 -2.05 1.90 4.38
N GLY A 477 -0.99 2.18 3.63
CA GLY A 477 -0.48 3.53 3.49
C GLY A 477 0.97 3.62 3.05
N TYR A 478 1.72 4.55 3.64
CA TYR A 478 3.13 4.82 3.34
C TYR A 478 3.83 5.41 4.56
N VAL A 479 5.16 5.48 4.54
CA VAL A 479 5.94 6.17 5.57
C VAL A 479 6.51 7.45 5.01
N LYS A 480 6.31 8.58 5.71
CA LYS A 480 7.00 9.84 5.40
C LYS A 480 8.19 9.99 6.36
N CYS A 481 9.38 10.16 5.80
CA CYS A 481 10.59 10.40 6.58
C CYS A 481 11.04 11.85 6.42
N HIS A 482 11.33 12.52 7.54
CA HIS A 482 11.98 13.83 7.58
C HIS A 482 13.32 13.73 8.31
N VAL A 483 14.40 14.07 7.61
CA VAL A 483 15.77 13.87 8.10
C VAL A 483 16.48 15.21 8.19
N THR A 484 17.13 15.46 9.33
CA THR A 484 17.94 16.66 9.59
C THR A 484 19.31 16.26 10.12
N HIS A 485 20.17 17.25 10.39
CA HIS A 485 21.46 17.00 11.07
C HIS A 485 21.31 16.47 12.51
N LYS A 486 20.14 16.65 13.13
CA LYS A 486 19.92 16.37 14.55
C LYS A 486 19.09 15.11 14.77
N SER A 487 18.14 14.86 13.89
CA SER A 487 17.17 13.78 14.03
C SER A 487 16.73 13.23 12.68
N TRP A 488 16.26 12.00 12.73
CA TRP A 488 15.42 11.36 11.74
C TRP A 488 14.02 11.23 12.35
N GLU A 489 12.97 11.55 11.59
CA GLU A 489 11.58 11.37 11.99
C GLU A 489 10.84 10.56 10.93
N SER A 490 10.05 9.57 11.35
CA SER A 490 9.26 8.70 10.46
C SER A 490 7.79 8.73 10.90
N ASP A 491 6.92 9.25 10.05
CA ASP A 491 5.47 9.28 10.22
C ASP A 491 4.83 8.13 9.43
N TYR A 492 4.09 7.26 10.11
CA TYR A 492 3.33 6.18 9.49
C TYR A 492 1.97 6.72 9.04
N ARG A 493 1.85 7.02 7.74
CA ARG A 493 0.67 7.65 7.13
C ARG A 493 -0.26 6.56 6.61
N VAL A 494 -1.45 6.45 7.18
CA VAL A 494 -2.38 5.34 6.92
C VAL A 494 -3.76 5.81 6.48
N VAL A 495 -4.44 5.02 5.66
CA VAL A 495 -5.79 5.28 5.13
C VAL A 495 -6.81 4.26 5.66
N SER A 496 -8.08 4.67 5.77
CA SER A 496 -9.18 3.79 6.21
C SER A 496 -9.61 2.76 5.17
N SER A 497 -9.37 3.04 3.89
CA SER A 497 -9.61 2.10 2.79
C SER A 497 -8.60 2.35 1.66
N PRO A 498 -7.81 1.35 1.24
CA PRO A 498 -6.79 1.53 0.21
C PRO A 498 -7.39 1.80 -1.19
N SER A 499 -8.60 1.31 -1.47
CA SER A 499 -9.28 1.43 -2.76
C SER A 499 -10.15 2.68 -2.87
N ASN A 500 -10.50 3.32 -1.76
CA ASN A 500 -11.31 4.53 -1.76
C ASN A 500 -10.42 5.79 -1.79
N PRO A 501 -10.30 6.50 -2.91
CA PRO A 501 -9.45 7.68 -3.01
C PRO A 501 -9.84 8.81 -2.06
N ASP A 502 -11.10 8.87 -1.61
CA ASP A 502 -11.58 9.88 -0.66
C ASP A 502 -11.15 9.56 0.79
N ALA A 503 -10.57 8.38 1.04
CA ALA A 503 -10.02 8.03 2.34
C ALA A 503 -8.78 8.90 2.63
N VAL A 504 -8.89 9.76 3.65
CA VAL A 504 -7.81 10.68 4.03
C VAL A 504 -6.76 9.98 4.86
N ALA A 505 -5.49 10.22 4.53
CA ALA A 505 -4.36 9.71 5.28
C ALA A 505 -4.19 10.44 6.63
N VAL A 506 -4.05 9.66 7.70
CA VAL A 506 -3.73 10.16 9.05
C VAL A 506 -2.40 9.59 9.51
N THR A 507 -1.74 10.24 10.48
CA THR A 507 -0.52 9.69 11.07
C THR A 507 -0.88 8.73 12.18
N LEU A 508 -0.63 7.43 11.99
CA LEU A 508 -0.90 6.39 12.99
C LEU A 508 0.04 6.52 14.20
N ALA A 509 1.33 6.70 13.93
CA ALA A 509 2.37 6.92 14.91
C ALA A 509 3.55 7.63 14.26
N SER A 510 4.35 8.33 15.07
CA SER A 510 5.60 8.96 14.64
C SER A 510 6.76 8.56 15.55
N PHE A 511 7.94 8.40 14.97
CA PHE A 511 9.14 7.94 15.66
C PHE A 511 10.34 8.79 15.30
N THR A 512 11.21 9.04 16.28
CA THR A 512 12.46 9.78 16.07
C THR A 512 13.70 8.97 16.43
N VAL A 513 14.75 9.10 15.61
CA VAL A 513 16.12 8.65 15.92
C VAL A 513 16.99 9.90 16.09
N LYS A 514 17.75 9.98 17.17
CA LYS A 514 18.65 11.11 17.41
C LYS A 514 20.02 10.84 16.80
N ASN A 515 20.63 11.86 16.21
CA ASN A 515 22.00 11.75 15.69
C ASN A 515 22.96 11.24 16.78
N GLY A 516 23.73 10.20 16.44
CA GLY A 516 24.68 9.50 17.30
C GLY A 516 24.06 8.45 18.21
N LYS A 517 22.76 8.17 18.09
CA LYS A 517 22.02 7.23 18.95
C LYS A 517 21.08 6.37 18.11
N ALA A 518 21.51 5.16 17.77
CA ALA A 518 20.63 4.16 17.19
C ALA A 518 19.51 3.78 18.18
N GLY A 519 18.36 3.43 17.62
CA GLY A 519 17.13 3.12 18.33
C GLY A 519 16.10 4.22 18.20
N ALA A 520 14.87 3.83 17.85
CA ALA A 520 13.77 4.77 17.64
C ALA A 520 13.00 5.01 18.95
N VAL A 521 12.55 6.25 19.14
CA VAL A 521 11.67 6.63 20.25
C VAL A 521 10.38 7.19 19.66
N ARG A 522 9.24 6.68 20.13
CA ARG A 522 7.93 7.21 19.74
C ARG A 522 7.82 8.68 20.15
N ILE A 523 7.38 9.54 19.24
CA ILE A 523 7.12 10.96 19.51
C ILE A 523 5.76 11.04 20.22
N GLY A 524 5.74 11.66 21.40
CA GLY A 524 4.51 11.86 22.17
C GLY A 524 3.55 12.83 21.50
N GLY A 525 2.26 12.55 21.56
CA GLY A 525 1.17 13.39 21.04
C GLY A 525 -0.14 13.07 21.74
N VAL A 526 -1.27 13.50 21.15
CA VAL A 526 -2.60 13.03 21.56
C VAL A 526 -2.93 11.80 20.73
N ASP A 527 -3.00 10.64 21.36
CA ASP A 527 -3.28 9.36 20.70
C ASP A 527 -4.79 9.07 20.76
N ILE A 528 -5.41 8.86 19.60
CA ILE A 528 -6.75 8.27 19.52
C ILE A 528 -6.59 6.77 19.74
N THR A 529 -7.03 6.25 20.88
CA THR A 529 -6.86 4.83 21.22
C THR A 529 -8.09 4.00 20.87
N ARG A 530 -9.29 4.60 20.84
CA ARG A 530 -10.53 3.92 20.46
C ARG A 530 -11.59 4.91 19.97
N ILE A 531 -12.32 4.53 18.94
CA ILE A 531 -13.58 5.17 18.54
C ILE A 531 -14.66 4.08 18.56
N ALA A 532 -15.78 4.33 19.23
CA ALA A 532 -16.88 3.40 19.30
C ALA A 532 -18.22 4.12 19.27
N ALA A 533 -19.18 3.54 18.56
CA ALA A 533 -20.56 3.99 18.53
C ALA A 533 -21.47 2.76 18.54
N ASP A 534 -22.40 2.74 19.48
CA ASP A 534 -23.48 1.77 19.50
C ASP A 534 -24.55 2.17 18.47
N THR A 535 -25.49 1.26 18.19
CA THR A 535 -26.60 1.59 17.30
C THR A 535 -27.49 2.67 17.92
N MET A 536 -27.70 3.75 17.17
CA MET A 536 -28.34 4.97 17.64
C MET A 536 -29.87 4.87 17.50
N MET A 537 -30.60 5.54 18.39
CA MET A 537 -32.04 5.72 18.22
C MET A 537 -32.33 6.99 17.41
N ALA A 538 -33.10 6.86 16.33
CA ALA A 538 -33.54 7.98 15.49
C ALA A 538 -34.16 9.11 16.33
N GLY A 539 -33.69 10.35 16.14
CA GLY A 539 -34.18 11.53 16.85
C GLY A 539 -33.72 11.69 18.30
N GLN A 540 -32.89 10.77 18.82
CA GLN A 540 -32.35 10.85 20.19
C GLN A 540 -30.82 11.04 20.19
N PRO A 541 -30.27 11.87 21.10
CA PRO A 541 -28.83 12.01 21.24
C PRO A 541 -28.21 10.69 21.71
N SER A 542 -27.20 10.22 21.00
CA SER A 542 -26.45 8.99 21.29
C SER A 542 -24.95 9.31 21.33
N PRO A 543 -24.18 8.80 22.31
CA PRO A 543 -22.76 9.10 22.41
C PRO A 543 -21.95 8.31 21.36
N VAL A 544 -21.12 9.03 20.61
CA VAL A 544 -19.93 8.45 19.97
C VAL A 544 -18.77 8.62 20.94
N LYS A 545 -18.21 7.50 21.41
CA LYS A 545 -17.16 7.44 22.42
C LYS A 545 -15.80 7.51 21.74
N VAL A 546 -15.04 8.56 22.04
CA VAL A 546 -13.67 8.74 21.55
C VAL A 546 -12.71 8.69 22.73
N THR A 547 -11.90 7.66 22.82
CA THR A 547 -10.87 7.54 23.87
C THR A 547 -9.57 8.14 23.37
N LEU A 548 -9.06 9.12 24.11
CA LEU A 548 -7.80 9.80 23.80
C LEU A 548 -6.83 9.67 24.96
N SER A 549 -5.53 9.49 24.67
CA SER A 549 -4.46 9.59 25.67
C SER A 549 -3.45 10.68 25.32
N ASN A 550 -2.81 11.25 26.34
CA ASN A 550 -1.78 12.28 26.17
C ASN A 550 -0.39 11.70 26.41
N GLY A 551 0.31 11.36 25.34
CA GLY A 551 1.69 10.88 25.36
C GLY A 551 2.75 11.97 25.48
N THR A 552 2.36 13.25 25.65
CA THR A 552 3.31 14.36 25.78
C THR A 552 3.75 14.57 27.23
N ALA A 553 4.80 15.38 27.42
CA ALA A 553 5.28 15.76 28.75
C ALA A 553 4.55 16.99 29.35
N LYS A 554 3.48 17.48 28.71
CA LYS A 554 2.73 18.67 29.15
C LYS A 554 1.23 18.40 29.12
N GLN A 555 0.45 19.16 29.88
CA GLN A 555 -0.99 19.14 29.72
C GLN A 555 -1.38 19.64 28.32
N VAL A 556 -2.45 19.08 27.75
CA VAL A 556 -2.97 19.46 26.44
C VAL A 556 -4.47 19.68 26.55
N GLU A 557 -4.97 20.82 26.08
CA GLU A 557 -6.40 21.02 25.87
C GLU A 557 -6.80 20.41 24.54
N VAL A 558 -7.81 19.54 24.56
CA VAL A 558 -8.25 18.77 23.40
C VAL A 558 -9.75 18.96 23.20
N SER A 559 -10.15 19.27 21.98
CA SER A 559 -11.54 19.35 21.55
C SER A 559 -11.85 18.25 20.55
N VAL A 560 -12.97 17.56 20.74
CA VAL A 560 -13.46 16.50 19.86
C VAL A 560 -14.80 16.92 19.27
N ASN A 561 -14.86 16.96 17.94
CA ASN A 561 -16.02 17.31 17.15
C ASN A 561 -16.31 16.20 16.13
N ILE A 562 -17.59 16.01 15.79
CA ILE A 562 -17.99 15.10 14.72
C ILE A 562 -18.86 15.90 13.75
N PRO A 563 -18.32 16.36 12.61
CA PRO A 563 -19.16 16.93 11.55
C PRO A 563 -20.19 15.89 11.10
N VAL A 564 -21.45 16.32 10.99
CA VAL A 564 -22.57 15.44 10.64
C VAL A 564 -23.31 15.93 9.40
N PRO A 565 -23.95 15.03 8.63
CA PRO A 565 -24.74 15.40 7.46
C PRO A 565 -25.92 16.33 7.78
N THR A 566 -26.48 16.95 6.74
CA THR A 566 -27.70 17.77 6.87
C THR A 566 -28.83 17.00 7.57
N GLY A 567 -29.43 17.62 8.59
CA GLY A 567 -30.53 17.04 9.37
C GLY A 567 -30.08 16.31 10.64
N TRP A 568 -28.79 15.99 10.77
CA TRP A 568 -28.19 15.49 12.01
C TRP A 568 -27.77 16.66 12.91
N LYS A 569 -27.52 16.35 14.19
CA LYS A 569 -26.89 17.28 15.15
C LYS A 569 -25.71 16.62 15.84
N SER A 570 -24.68 17.40 16.17
CA SER A 570 -23.56 16.95 16.99
C SER A 570 -23.13 18.05 17.96
N GLU A 571 -22.53 17.66 19.08
CA GLU A 571 -21.95 18.55 20.08
C GLU A 571 -20.41 18.54 19.99
N ASN A 572 -19.75 19.57 20.53
CA ASN A 572 -18.29 19.60 20.68
C ASN A 572 -17.93 19.37 22.15
N VAL A 573 -16.94 18.52 22.41
CA VAL A 573 -16.49 18.19 23.76
C VAL A 573 -15.04 18.57 23.93
N THR A 574 -14.76 19.46 24.89
CA THR A 574 -13.40 19.90 25.22
C THR A 574 -13.00 19.40 26.61
N LYS A 575 -11.78 18.85 26.74
CA LYS A 575 -11.17 18.47 28.02
C LYS A 575 -9.69 18.82 28.03
N VAL A 576 -9.13 19.02 29.21
CA VAL A 576 -7.67 19.07 29.42
C VAL A 576 -7.20 17.68 29.83
N LEU A 577 -6.16 17.17 29.17
CA LEU A 577 -5.51 15.90 29.48
C LEU A 577 -4.15 16.18 30.10
N GLU A 578 -3.89 15.68 31.31
CA GLU A 578 -2.55 15.75 31.92
C GLU A 578 -1.59 14.76 31.24
N PRO A 579 -0.25 14.91 31.40
CA PRO A 579 0.70 13.94 30.88
C PRO A 579 0.40 12.51 31.33
N SER A 580 0.34 11.56 30.39
CA SER A 580 -0.01 10.14 30.60
C SER A 580 -1.48 9.89 30.96
N ASP A 581 -2.35 10.90 30.92
CA ASP A 581 -3.79 10.69 31.10
C ASP A 581 -4.41 9.98 29.91
N GLU A 582 -5.47 9.22 30.17
CA GLU A 582 -6.42 8.72 29.18
C GLU A 582 -7.84 9.14 29.58
N ALA A 583 -8.63 9.63 28.62
CA ALA A 583 -10.01 10.04 28.86
C ALA A 583 -10.94 9.67 27.70
N VAL A 584 -12.18 9.34 28.04
CA VAL A 584 -13.27 9.13 27.07
C VAL A 584 -14.02 10.44 26.84
N PHE A 585 -14.21 10.82 25.58
CA PHE A 585 -15.02 11.93 25.12
C PHE A 585 -16.34 11.37 24.58
N ASP A 586 -17.44 11.62 25.29
CA ASP A 586 -18.78 11.24 24.85
C ASP A 586 -19.35 12.36 23.96
N VAL A 587 -19.12 12.27 22.65
CA VAL A 587 -19.64 13.25 21.69
C VAL A 587 -21.06 12.87 21.32
N LEU A 588 -22.05 13.66 21.75
CA LEU A 588 -23.45 13.37 21.45
C LEU A 588 -23.75 13.66 19.98
N VAL A 589 -24.27 12.65 19.28
CA VAL A 589 -24.74 12.73 17.90
C VAL A 589 -26.22 12.38 17.87
N THR A 590 -27.03 13.20 17.20
CA THR A 590 -28.48 13.00 17.07
C THR A 590 -28.83 12.80 15.59
N PRO A 591 -29.20 11.57 15.17
CA PRO A 591 -29.74 11.31 13.83
C PRO A 591 -31.14 11.93 13.63
N PRO A 592 -31.60 12.10 12.39
CA PRO A 592 -32.98 12.48 12.06
C PRO A 592 -34.00 11.54 12.73
N ALA A 593 -35.20 12.06 13.03
CA ALA A 593 -36.23 11.30 13.76
C ALA A 593 -37.14 10.49 12.83
N GLU A 594 -37.22 10.88 11.56
CA GLU A 594 -38.25 10.41 10.64
C GLU A 594 -37.90 9.10 9.93
N MET A 595 -36.61 8.79 9.80
CA MET A 595 -36.09 7.64 9.06
C MET A 595 -34.80 7.10 9.71
N PRO A 596 -34.54 5.79 9.59
CA PRO A 596 -33.26 5.23 9.98
C PRO A 596 -32.19 5.65 8.97
N ALA A 597 -30.94 5.65 9.41
CA ALA A 597 -29.80 6.06 8.59
C ALA A 597 -28.59 5.18 8.89
N ALA A 598 -27.70 5.05 7.91
CA ALA A 598 -26.42 4.40 8.07
C ALA A 598 -25.39 5.30 7.40
N GLU A 599 -24.57 5.97 8.22
CA GLU A 599 -23.68 7.04 7.78
C GLU A 599 -22.26 6.75 8.21
N ARG A 600 -21.29 7.25 7.44
CA ARG A 600 -19.89 7.24 7.83
C ARG A 600 -19.54 8.62 8.36
N LEU A 601 -19.34 8.71 9.68
CA LEU A 601 -18.99 9.96 10.34
C LEU A 601 -17.49 10.01 10.59
N ARG A 602 -16.92 11.21 10.53
CA ARG A 602 -15.50 11.43 10.79
C ARG A 602 -15.31 12.13 12.13
N VAL A 603 -14.46 11.57 12.97
CA VAL A 603 -14.04 12.22 14.21
C VAL A 603 -12.94 13.24 13.91
N GLU A 604 -13.14 14.47 14.36
CA GLU A 604 -12.15 15.53 14.33
C GLU A 604 -11.64 15.78 15.75
N VAL A 605 -10.32 15.78 15.90
CA VAL A 605 -9.64 16.05 17.16
C VAL A 605 -8.72 17.24 16.93
N ASP A 606 -8.94 18.30 17.70
CA ASP A 606 -8.10 19.49 17.77
C ASP A 606 -7.33 19.48 19.09
N ALA A 607 -6.00 19.48 19.00
CA ALA A 607 -5.07 19.52 20.12
C ALA A 607 -4.09 20.71 20.00
N GLY A 608 -4.49 21.77 19.30
CA GLY A 608 -3.67 22.93 19.00
C GLY A 608 -2.43 22.56 18.18
N GLU A 609 -1.24 22.90 18.69
CA GLU A 609 0.04 22.57 18.04
C GLU A 609 0.50 21.12 18.32
N THR A 610 -0.20 20.38 19.17
CA THR A 610 0.16 19.00 19.50
C THR A 610 -0.31 18.07 18.40
N ALA A 611 0.59 17.21 17.91
CA ALA A 611 0.23 16.20 16.92
C ALA A 611 -0.82 15.23 17.46
N VAL A 612 -1.76 14.85 16.60
CA VAL A 612 -2.77 13.82 16.90
C VAL A 612 -2.43 12.56 16.11
N TYR A 613 -2.29 11.46 16.83
CA TYR A 613 -1.95 10.14 16.30
C TYR A 613 -3.11 9.15 16.46
N GLY A 614 -3.01 7.99 15.83
CA GLY A 614 -3.99 6.91 15.95
C GLY A 614 -4.61 6.50 14.62
N PRO A 615 -5.58 5.56 14.66
CA PRO A 615 -6.18 4.98 13.47
C PRO A 615 -6.96 6.03 12.66
N PRO A 616 -7.28 5.72 11.39
CA PRO A 616 -8.22 6.50 10.60
C PRO A 616 -9.52 6.79 11.37
N ARG A 617 -10.00 8.03 11.25
CA ARG A 617 -10.97 8.62 12.17
C ARG A 617 -12.43 8.41 11.74
N ASP A 618 -12.66 7.59 10.73
CA ASP A 618 -14.00 7.29 10.24
C ASP A 618 -14.65 6.22 11.11
N ILE A 619 -15.93 6.41 11.43
CA ILE A 619 -16.76 5.41 12.07
C ILE A 619 -18.06 5.24 11.30
N GLN A 620 -18.42 3.99 11.03
CA GLN A 620 -19.75 3.66 10.55
C GLN A 620 -20.73 3.74 11.72
N VAL A 621 -21.79 4.52 11.57
CA VAL A 621 -22.91 4.57 12.53
C VAL A 621 -24.18 4.07 11.86
N VAL A 622 -25.01 3.40 12.65
CA VAL A 622 -26.34 2.94 12.23
C VAL A 622 -27.35 3.53 13.21
N SER A 623 -28.40 4.16 12.70
CA SER A 623 -29.56 4.59 13.47
C SER A 623 -30.80 3.79 13.09
N ALA A 624 -31.64 3.55 14.10
CA ALA A 624 -32.86 2.76 14.00
C ALA A 624 -34.08 3.55 14.50
N LEU A 625 -35.24 3.32 13.87
CA LEU A 625 -36.51 3.85 14.39
C LEU A 625 -36.95 3.02 15.59
N SER A 626 -37.67 3.61 16.54
CA SER A 626 -38.28 2.81 17.61
C SER A 626 -39.35 1.87 17.03
N GLY A 627 -39.28 0.60 17.42
CA GLY A 627 -40.26 -0.44 17.11
C GLY A 627 -41.68 -0.10 17.57
N GLU A 628 -41.82 0.77 18.57
CA GLU A 628 -43.11 1.25 19.08
C GLU A 628 -43.81 2.23 18.12
N ASN A 629 -43.05 2.85 17.22
CA ASN A 629 -43.52 3.89 16.29
C ASN A 629 -43.69 3.39 14.85
N VAL A 630 -43.55 2.08 14.64
CA VAL A 630 -43.61 1.43 13.33
C VAL A 630 -44.49 0.19 13.37
N GLN A 631 -44.89 -0.31 12.21
CA GLN A 631 -45.85 -1.41 12.06
C GLN A 631 -45.16 -2.75 12.26
N LEU A 632 -43.91 -2.86 11.82
CA LEU A 632 -43.07 -4.04 12.00
C LEU A 632 -41.62 -3.59 12.09
N ALA A 633 -40.87 -4.15 13.04
CA ALA A 633 -39.43 -3.97 13.16
C ALA A 633 -38.80 -5.31 13.54
N LEU A 634 -37.90 -5.79 12.70
CA LEU A 634 -37.22 -7.08 12.82
C LEU A 634 -35.71 -6.87 12.90
N ASP A 635 -35.08 -7.60 13.82
CA ASP A 635 -33.62 -7.75 13.96
C ASP A 635 -33.24 -9.17 13.53
N GLY A 636 -32.51 -9.27 12.42
CA GLY A 636 -32.16 -10.53 11.78
C GLY A 636 -30.90 -11.13 12.38
N GLY A 637 -30.98 -12.36 12.89
CA GLY A 637 -29.82 -12.96 13.53
C GLY A 637 -30.01 -14.39 14.00
N SER A 638 -29.11 -14.80 14.90
CA SER A 638 -29.20 -16.10 15.56
C SER A 638 -30.33 -16.12 16.61
N SER A 639 -30.72 -17.30 17.07
CA SER A 639 -31.78 -17.47 18.07
C SER A 639 -31.38 -17.11 19.51
N THR A 640 -30.09 -16.89 19.79
CA THR A 640 -29.56 -16.73 21.16
C THR A 640 -28.95 -15.37 21.45
N THR A 641 -28.75 -14.52 20.44
CA THR A 641 -28.06 -13.24 20.59
C THR A 641 -28.97 -12.09 21.05
N PRO A 642 -28.40 -10.99 21.59
CA PRO A 642 -29.16 -9.77 21.89
C PRO A 642 -29.75 -9.14 20.62
N ILE A 643 -30.96 -8.59 20.71
CA ILE A 643 -31.60 -7.83 19.63
C ILE A 643 -31.75 -6.36 20.03
N PHE A 644 -31.90 -5.48 19.04
CA PHE A 644 -32.14 -4.06 19.25
C PHE A 644 -33.41 -3.86 20.08
N PRO A 645 -33.39 -2.98 21.10
CA PRO A 645 -34.57 -2.71 21.92
C PRO A 645 -35.79 -2.38 21.07
N THR A 646 -36.96 -2.90 21.44
CA THR A 646 -38.26 -2.76 20.75
C THR A 646 -38.43 -3.54 19.43
N TYR A 647 -37.40 -4.22 18.92
CA TYR A 647 -37.50 -5.04 17.70
C TYR A 647 -37.92 -6.47 18.04
N LYS A 648 -38.48 -7.18 17.07
CA LYS A 648 -38.68 -8.64 17.16
C LYS A 648 -37.51 -9.35 16.50
N ARG A 649 -37.15 -10.52 17.01
CA ARG A 649 -36.13 -11.37 16.39
C ARG A 649 -36.69 -11.94 15.09
N LEU A 650 -35.86 -11.94 14.05
CA LEU A 650 -36.03 -12.73 12.84
C LEU A 650 -34.89 -13.75 12.78
N VAL A 651 -35.22 -15.02 12.64
CA VAL A 651 -34.26 -16.13 12.53
C VAL A 651 -34.50 -16.93 11.25
N PRO A 652 -33.52 -17.73 10.78
CA PRO A 652 -33.71 -18.63 9.63
C PRO A 652 -34.89 -19.61 9.78
N GLU A 653 -35.23 -19.98 11.00
CA GLU A 653 -36.31 -20.92 11.31
C GLU A 653 -37.71 -20.31 11.23
N ASP A 654 -37.84 -18.98 11.08
CA ASP A 654 -39.13 -18.29 10.99
C ASP A 654 -39.80 -18.54 9.63
N THR A 655 -40.34 -19.74 9.42
CA THR A 655 -41.13 -20.07 8.22
C THR A 655 -42.44 -19.27 8.19
N TRP A 656 -42.92 -18.96 6.98
CA TRP A 656 -44.16 -18.19 6.83
C TRP A 656 -45.35 -18.82 7.57
N GLU A 657 -45.91 -18.05 8.50
CA GLU A 657 -47.17 -18.33 9.17
C GLU A 657 -48.03 -17.07 9.25
N VAL A 658 -49.33 -17.20 8.95
CA VAL A 658 -50.28 -16.08 8.97
C VAL A 658 -50.33 -15.38 10.34
N SER A 659 -50.16 -16.13 11.44
CA SER A 659 -50.15 -15.60 12.81
C SER A 659 -48.96 -14.69 13.10
N ASN A 660 -47.81 -14.94 12.47
CA ASN A 660 -46.60 -14.15 12.67
C ASN A 660 -46.60 -12.90 11.77
N GLY A 661 -47.29 -12.98 10.63
CA GLY A 661 -47.41 -11.90 9.66
C GLY A 661 -46.13 -11.66 8.85
N TYR A 662 -45.12 -12.51 9.02
CA TYR A 662 -43.89 -12.56 8.22
C TYR A 662 -43.29 -13.98 8.27
N GLY A 663 -42.37 -14.27 7.34
CA GLY A 663 -41.52 -15.47 7.40
C GLY A 663 -40.95 -15.89 6.06
N TRP A 664 -40.02 -16.84 6.10
CA TRP A 664 -39.35 -17.42 4.93
C TRP A 664 -40.26 -18.41 4.20
N VAL A 665 -40.21 -18.39 2.86
CA VAL A 665 -40.92 -19.35 1.99
C VAL A 665 -39.89 -20.14 1.18
N GLY A 666 -39.97 -21.47 1.25
CA GLY A 666 -39.05 -22.36 0.55
C GLY A 666 -37.75 -22.60 1.31
N THR A 667 -36.61 -22.41 0.66
CA THR A 667 -35.29 -22.64 1.26
C THR A 667 -34.99 -21.57 2.31
N ALA A 668 -34.72 -22.02 3.54
CA ALA A 668 -34.35 -21.13 4.62
C ALA A 668 -32.94 -20.55 4.40
N PRO A 669 -32.71 -19.28 4.77
CA PRO A 669 -31.36 -18.70 4.79
C PRO A 669 -30.54 -19.27 5.97
N PHE A 670 -29.38 -18.69 6.26
CA PHE A 670 -28.60 -18.98 7.47
C PHE A 670 -28.34 -17.71 8.28
N ALA A 671 -28.05 -17.85 9.58
CA ALA A 671 -27.67 -16.74 10.45
C ALA A 671 -26.18 -16.75 10.81
N ARG A 672 -25.65 -15.58 11.16
CA ARG A 672 -24.30 -15.40 11.69
C ARG A 672 -24.32 -14.38 12.84
N ASP A 673 -23.56 -14.71 13.89
CA ASP A 673 -23.22 -13.81 15.00
C ASP A 673 -21.76 -13.39 14.86
N ARG A 674 -21.49 -12.07 14.82
CA ARG A 674 -20.13 -11.51 14.76
C ARG A 674 -19.51 -11.23 16.12
N GLY A 675 -20.25 -11.40 17.21
CA GLY A 675 -19.75 -11.39 18.58
C GLY A 675 -19.47 -10.01 19.17
N ASN A 676 -18.64 -9.21 18.49
CA ASN A 676 -18.02 -8.01 19.05
C ASN A 676 -18.73 -6.69 18.69
N ALA A 677 -19.75 -6.71 17.84
CA ALA A 677 -20.53 -5.52 17.47
C ALA A 677 -21.82 -5.42 18.30
N ASP A 678 -22.43 -4.23 18.30
CA ASP A 678 -23.71 -3.94 18.95
C ASP A 678 -24.92 -4.40 18.10
N ALA A 679 -26.14 -4.37 18.66
CA ALA A 679 -27.37 -4.74 17.96
C ALA A 679 -27.52 -4.02 16.60
N LEU A 680 -28.06 -4.69 15.59
CA LEU A 680 -28.10 -4.22 14.17
C LEU A 680 -26.73 -3.96 13.50
N GLN A 681 -25.63 -4.36 14.14
CA GLN A 681 -24.30 -4.43 13.52
C GLN A 681 -23.60 -5.76 13.84
N ARG A 682 -24.12 -6.52 14.80
CA ARG A 682 -23.65 -7.83 15.28
C ARG A 682 -24.12 -9.00 14.45
N ASP A 683 -25.42 -9.09 14.26
CA ASP A 683 -26.07 -10.27 13.72
C ASP A 683 -26.61 -10.00 12.32
N LEU A 684 -26.69 -11.07 11.53
CA LEU A 684 -27.30 -11.01 10.21
C LEU A 684 -27.88 -12.36 9.80
N ILE A 685 -28.82 -12.29 8.88
CA ILE A 685 -29.29 -13.40 8.06
C ILE A 685 -28.74 -13.25 6.65
N ALA A 686 -28.29 -14.35 6.05
CA ALA A 686 -27.73 -14.34 4.71
C ALA A 686 -28.09 -15.62 3.94
N SER A 687 -28.00 -15.56 2.62
CA SER A 687 -28.08 -16.73 1.75
C SER A 687 -27.22 -16.52 0.50
N ARG A 688 -26.80 -17.63 -0.09
CA ARG A 688 -26.09 -17.70 -1.38
C ARG A 688 -26.96 -18.33 -2.47
N GLU A 689 -28.19 -18.67 -2.14
CA GLU A 689 -29.16 -19.18 -3.12
C GLU A 689 -29.46 -18.09 -4.14
N GLU A 690 -29.72 -18.50 -5.39
CA GLU A 690 -30.08 -17.57 -6.48
C GLU A 690 -31.27 -16.68 -6.11
N LEU A 691 -32.21 -17.22 -5.32
CA LEU A 691 -33.39 -16.52 -4.85
C LEU A 691 -33.83 -17.05 -3.48
N THR A 692 -34.13 -16.14 -2.55
CA THR A 692 -34.82 -16.44 -1.28
C THR A 692 -36.08 -15.58 -1.17
N ILE A 693 -37.17 -16.17 -0.71
CA ILE A 693 -38.46 -15.46 -0.57
C ILE A 693 -38.72 -15.16 0.90
N PHE A 694 -38.87 -13.86 1.20
CA PHE A 694 -39.35 -13.38 2.49
C PHE A 694 -40.76 -12.81 2.31
N ARG A 695 -41.77 -13.48 2.88
CA ARG A 695 -43.16 -13.05 2.78
C ARG A 695 -43.51 -12.18 3.97
N VAL A 696 -44.26 -11.10 3.72
CA VAL A 696 -44.74 -10.17 4.76
C VAL A 696 -46.20 -9.80 4.53
N ASN A 697 -46.97 -9.71 5.62
CA ASN A 697 -48.32 -9.17 5.61
C ASN A 697 -48.25 -7.63 5.69
N VAL A 698 -48.66 -6.96 4.63
CA VAL A 698 -48.66 -5.50 4.54
C VAL A 698 -50.07 -4.99 4.87
N PRO A 699 -50.25 -4.19 5.94
CA PRO A 699 -51.55 -3.63 6.30
C PRO A 699 -52.10 -2.72 5.20
N ALA A 700 -53.39 -2.37 5.29
CA ALA A 700 -54.02 -1.48 4.33
C ALA A 700 -53.29 -0.12 4.24
N GLY A 701 -53.10 0.37 3.01
CA GLY A 701 -52.39 1.61 2.71
C GLY A 701 -50.93 1.41 2.28
N ILE A 702 -50.26 2.54 2.03
CA ILE A 702 -48.86 2.58 1.58
C ILE A 702 -47.94 2.63 2.78
N HIS A 703 -46.93 1.77 2.78
CA HIS A 703 -45.94 1.65 3.83
C HIS A 703 -44.54 1.86 3.26
N LYS A 704 -43.74 2.66 3.94
CA LYS A 704 -42.30 2.79 3.67
C LYS A 704 -41.57 1.66 4.37
N VAL A 705 -40.76 0.93 3.62
CA VAL A 705 -39.91 -0.14 4.13
C VAL A 705 -38.46 0.33 4.15
N TYR A 706 -37.74 -0.11 5.18
CA TYR A 706 -36.30 0.02 5.32
C TYR A 706 -35.69 -1.36 5.55
N PHE A 707 -34.70 -1.71 4.74
CA PHE A 707 -33.98 -2.99 4.80
C PHE A 707 -32.50 -2.69 5.01
N LEU A 708 -31.95 -3.05 6.17
CA LEU A 708 -30.54 -2.86 6.49
C LEU A 708 -29.73 -4.04 5.95
N THR A 709 -28.73 -3.75 5.16
CA THR A 709 -27.75 -4.72 4.64
C THR A 709 -26.34 -4.30 5.03
N GLY A 710 -25.45 -5.26 5.24
CA GLY A 710 -24.07 -5.06 5.68
C GLY A 710 -23.54 -6.21 6.53
N ASP A 711 -22.27 -6.13 6.90
CA ASP A 711 -21.58 -7.11 7.75
C ASP A 711 -20.37 -6.43 8.41
N SER A 712 -20.22 -6.60 9.71
CA SER A 712 -19.15 -5.94 10.46
C SER A 712 -17.76 -6.53 10.18
N VAL A 713 -17.67 -7.73 9.58
CA VAL A 713 -16.40 -8.46 9.42
C VAL A 713 -16.02 -8.73 7.97
N TYR A 714 -17.01 -8.92 7.08
CA TYR A 714 -16.74 -9.29 5.69
C TYR A 714 -17.38 -8.31 4.71
N GLY A 715 -16.82 -8.22 3.50
CA GLY A 715 -17.48 -7.51 2.41
C GLY A 715 -18.79 -8.20 2.04
N SER A 716 -19.78 -7.41 1.61
CA SER A 716 -21.12 -7.89 1.29
C SER A 716 -21.45 -7.69 -0.18
N ALA A 717 -22.02 -8.72 -0.83
CA ALA A 717 -22.52 -8.61 -2.20
C ALA A 717 -23.62 -7.53 -2.36
N ASN A 718 -23.88 -7.11 -3.60
CA ASN A 718 -25.00 -6.22 -3.90
C ASN A 718 -26.32 -6.95 -3.58
N THR A 719 -27.00 -6.57 -2.50
CA THR A 719 -28.31 -7.12 -2.15
C THR A 719 -29.40 -6.49 -2.99
N ILE A 720 -30.20 -7.32 -3.65
CA ILE A 720 -31.26 -6.92 -4.59
C ILE A 720 -32.60 -7.45 -4.09
N ILE A 721 -33.61 -6.58 -4.04
CA ILE A 721 -34.96 -6.89 -3.55
C ILE A 721 -35.96 -6.62 -4.67
N ARG A 722 -36.73 -7.65 -5.02
CA ARG A 722 -37.82 -7.59 -5.99
C ARG A 722 -39.14 -8.03 -5.36
N SER A 723 -40.23 -7.77 -6.06
CA SER A 723 -41.54 -8.38 -5.81
C SER A 723 -42.30 -8.47 -7.12
N ASP A 724 -42.83 -9.64 -7.45
CA ASP A 724 -43.44 -9.93 -8.76
C ASP A 724 -42.49 -9.57 -9.91
N ASN A 725 -41.21 -9.92 -9.79
CA ASN A 725 -40.11 -9.55 -10.70
C ASN A 725 -39.84 -8.04 -10.87
N LYS A 726 -40.52 -7.16 -10.12
CA LYS A 726 -40.26 -5.72 -10.15
C LYS A 726 -39.18 -5.36 -9.13
N LEU A 727 -38.13 -4.65 -9.57
CA LEU A 727 -37.12 -4.09 -8.67
C LEU A 727 -37.74 -3.09 -7.70
N LEU A 728 -37.60 -3.38 -6.40
CA LEU A 728 -38.02 -2.51 -5.32
C LEU A 728 -36.83 -1.68 -4.80
N ALA A 729 -35.71 -2.32 -4.52
CA ALA A 729 -34.47 -1.68 -4.10
C ALA A 729 -33.24 -2.55 -4.37
N GLU A 730 -32.08 -1.93 -4.46
CA GLU A 730 -30.77 -2.60 -4.48
C GLU A 730 -29.69 -1.73 -3.84
N ALA A 731 -28.62 -2.36 -3.35
CA ALA A 731 -27.47 -1.61 -2.85
C ALA A 731 -26.70 -0.88 -3.96
N GLY A 732 -26.64 -1.48 -5.16
CA GLY A 732 -25.99 -0.98 -6.37
C GLY A 732 -24.49 -1.29 -6.45
N TYR A 733 -23.89 -1.80 -5.38
CA TYR A 733 -22.46 -2.15 -5.27
C TYR A 733 -22.23 -3.10 -4.09
N ALA A 734 -21.07 -3.75 -4.04
CA ALA A 734 -20.64 -4.52 -2.88
C ALA A 734 -20.18 -3.57 -1.76
N LEU A 735 -20.57 -3.86 -0.53
CA LEU A 735 -20.16 -3.12 0.67
C LEU A 735 -18.84 -3.68 1.21
N ASP A 736 -17.93 -2.83 1.67
CA ASP A 736 -16.70 -3.28 2.36
C ASP A 736 -17.02 -3.83 3.77
N PRO A 737 -16.13 -4.63 4.37
CA PRO A 737 -16.23 -4.98 5.79
C PRO A 737 -16.50 -3.75 6.67
N GLY A 738 -17.47 -3.87 7.59
CA GLY A 738 -17.84 -2.79 8.51
C GLY A 738 -18.80 -1.76 7.93
N GLN A 739 -19.19 -1.86 6.67
CA GLN A 739 -20.17 -0.95 6.05
C GLN A 739 -21.60 -1.49 6.16
N PHE A 740 -22.54 -0.58 6.36
CA PHE A 740 -23.98 -0.86 6.42
C PHE A 740 -24.76 0.16 5.60
N LYS A 741 -25.88 -0.26 5.02
CA LYS A 741 -26.76 0.59 4.20
C LYS A 741 -28.22 0.24 4.43
N TRP A 742 -29.05 1.26 4.65
CA TRP A 742 -30.50 1.12 4.58
C TRP A 742 -30.99 1.27 3.14
N LEU A 743 -31.55 0.21 2.59
CA LEU A 743 -32.34 0.25 1.36
C LEU A 743 -33.76 0.69 1.71
N SER A 744 -34.38 1.53 0.87
CA SER A 744 -35.74 1.99 1.12
C SER A 744 -36.63 1.88 -0.12
N PHE A 745 -37.84 1.39 0.08
CA PHE A 745 -38.86 1.19 -0.96
C PHE A 745 -40.26 1.24 -0.36
N GLU A 746 -41.29 1.20 -1.19
CA GLU A 746 -42.69 1.26 -0.75
C GLU A 746 -43.43 -0.04 -1.05
N LEU A 747 -44.25 -0.46 -0.09
CA LEU A 747 -45.17 -1.56 -0.24
C LEU A 747 -46.61 -1.05 -0.09
N ASP A 748 -47.48 -1.45 -1.00
CA ASP A 748 -48.90 -1.07 -0.98
C ASP A 748 -49.75 -2.28 -0.60
N GLY A 749 -50.32 -2.25 0.61
CA GLY A 749 -51.24 -3.28 1.09
C GLY A 749 -52.64 -3.19 0.51
N GLY A 750 -52.93 -2.18 -0.31
CA GLY A 750 -54.26 -1.92 -0.85
C GLY A 750 -55.25 -1.52 0.23
N SER A 751 -56.55 -1.70 -0.03
CA SER A 751 -57.62 -1.27 0.90
C SER A 751 -57.83 -2.19 2.09
N THR A 752 -57.37 -3.44 2.03
CA THR A 752 -57.63 -4.48 3.05
C THR A 752 -56.38 -5.05 3.69
N GLY A 753 -55.20 -4.66 3.21
CA GLY A 753 -53.96 -5.39 3.47
C GLY A 753 -53.81 -6.59 2.52
N LYS A 754 -52.56 -7.00 2.28
CA LYS A 754 -52.23 -8.16 1.43
C LYS A 754 -50.87 -8.76 1.81
N GLU A 755 -50.69 -10.03 1.47
CA GLU A 755 -49.38 -10.69 1.50
C GLU A 755 -48.53 -10.22 0.32
N ILE A 756 -47.26 -9.92 0.57
CA ILE A 756 -46.28 -9.57 -0.47
C ILE A 756 -45.05 -10.45 -0.29
N ASP A 757 -44.60 -11.06 -1.39
CA ASP A 757 -43.34 -11.78 -1.47
C ASP A 757 -42.20 -10.82 -1.83
N LEU A 758 -41.18 -10.77 -0.99
CA LEU A 758 -39.91 -10.12 -1.27
C LEU A 758 -38.92 -11.16 -1.77
N GLU A 759 -38.58 -11.05 -3.04
CA GLU A 759 -37.59 -11.85 -3.76
C GLU A 759 -36.20 -11.25 -3.49
N ILE A 760 -35.41 -11.89 -2.63
CA ILE A 760 -34.08 -11.42 -2.22
C ILE A 760 -33.01 -12.25 -2.94
N SER A 761 -32.07 -11.56 -3.57
CA SER A 761 -30.96 -12.13 -4.33
C SER A 761 -29.70 -11.27 -4.18
N SER A 762 -28.56 -11.76 -4.67
CA SER A 762 -27.31 -10.99 -4.70
C SER A 762 -26.54 -11.17 -5.99
N GLU A 763 -25.82 -10.10 -6.36
CA GLU A 763 -24.82 -10.09 -7.42
C GLU A 763 -23.51 -9.49 -6.91
N LEU A 764 -22.39 -9.77 -7.58
CA LEU A 764 -21.05 -9.29 -7.22
C LEU A 764 -20.54 -9.81 -5.85
N GLY A 765 -19.30 -9.47 -5.49
CA GLY A 765 -18.74 -9.74 -4.17
C GLY A 765 -18.66 -11.24 -3.83
N ASP A 766 -18.98 -11.59 -2.58
CA ASP A 766 -18.93 -12.96 -2.08
C ASP A 766 -20.16 -13.81 -2.46
N GLY A 767 -21.06 -13.25 -3.25
CA GLY A 767 -22.29 -13.88 -3.72
C GLY A 767 -23.36 -14.09 -2.64
N ALA A 768 -23.23 -13.47 -1.46
CA ALA A 768 -24.22 -13.58 -0.39
C ALA A 768 -24.93 -12.25 -0.11
N TRP A 769 -26.25 -12.21 -0.28
CA TRP A 769 -27.06 -11.11 0.25
C TRP A 769 -27.12 -11.19 1.77
N ARG A 770 -27.32 -10.05 2.42
CA ARG A 770 -27.38 -9.95 3.88
C ARG A 770 -28.53 -9.06 4.35
N LEU A 771 -29.33 -9.57 5.27
CA LEU A 771 -30.37 -8.86 6.01
C LEU A 771 -29.96 -8.74 7.47
N VAL A 772 -29.77 -7.52 7.93
CA VAL A 772 -29.50 -7.18 9.33
C VAL A 772 -30.79 -6.75 10.02
N ALA A 773 -31.61 -5.93 9.36
CA ALA A 773 -32.83 -5.40 9.95
C ALA A 773 -33.91 -5.11 8.91
N PHE A 774 -35.18 -5.30 9.28
CA PHE A 774 -36.33 -4.96 8.43
C PHE A 774 -37.32 -4.09 9.21
N VAL A 775 -37.66 -2.92 8.67
CA VAL A 775 -38.60 -1.98 9.31
C VAL A 775 -39.67 -1.57 8.32
N MET A 776 -40.93 -1.61 8.74
CA MET A 776 -42.09 -1.15 7.95
C MET A 776 -42.83 -0.07 8.72
N LYS A 777 -42.94 1.12 8.12
CA LYS A 777 -43.58 2.30 8.69
C LYS A 777 -44.74 2.75 7.79
N GLY A 778 -45.94 2.89 8.34
CA GLY A 778 -47.09 3.42 7.63
C GLY A 778 -46.90 4.88 7.23
N LEU A 779 -47.23 5.22 5.99
CA LEU A 779 -47.37 6.61 5.55
C LEU A 779 -48.81 7.03 5.86
N LYS A 780 -48.98 8.13 6.60
CA LYS A 780 -50.30 8.66 6.96
C LYS A 780 -51.12 9.05 5.76
#